data_AF-A0A8X8YUH6-F1
#
_entry.id   AF-A0A8X8YUH6-F1
#
_cell.length_a   1.000
_cell.length_b   1.000
_cell.length_c   1.000
_cell.angle_alpha   90.00
_cell.angle_beta   90.00
_cell.angle_gamma   90.00
#
_symmetry.space_group_name_H-M   'P 1'
#
loop_
_entity.id
_entity.type
_entity.pdbx_description
1 polymer ?
#
loop_
_entity_poly.entity_id
_entity_poly.type
_entity_poly.pdbx_seq_one_letter_code
_entity_poly.pdbx_strand_id
1 'polypeptide(L)'
;MADDLPCCDTKFFLYVIVIIGLVLFAGMMAGLTLGLMSLGLVDLESLPIFLDKLVPPWAAILVSVTLILMFGEILPQAICTRYGLTAGATAAPFVQLLLWVFFPIAYPISKILDWMLGKGHAALLRRAELKTFVDFHGNEAGKGGDLTHDETTIIAGALELTAKTAKDAMTPIAKAFSIDLDGTLNLETLNAIMTMGHSRVPVYYNNQNNIIGLILVKNLLAVDPDDSVPLRKMLIRKIPRVSEDMPLYDILNEFQKGHSHIAVVYRDSKDTLQKTKEENHIFAIKTVTHDADSVMNKSDDQVKKSPPATPAFKKRHKGCSFCILDLETSPIPEFPPDQEVVGVISMEDVIEELLQEEILDETDEYVNIHNRIKINMNAASQDKTPDSNSIQSTTPTNTSKALAQRLHALLTLSDVPFDLVDPKDYEPEDLCKETLVLVVASTWENGGPPQDAAFLVNWLAESAEDFRVGALVLKECRFAVFGVGSGSYGETFNAVARDVAAKLRKLGGRELVELGEGDVDLGDLNGVFDRWSQKIVGVLNGNIEENEQGLGNYVAGSESEGEYSEEDDEDVEESDVVDLEDIAGKGPSRRSAVEAKANGKVNGHASNGEKEMVTPVIRANLEKQGYKVIGSHSGVKICRWTKSQLRGRGGCYKHSFYGIESHRCMEATPSLACANKCVFCWRHHTNPVGKSWQWKMDDPLVIIDTAIDLHKKMIKQMKGVPGVKAELLAEGLSPRHCALSLVGEPIMYPEINNLVDELHRRHISTFLVTNAQFPEKIMALKPITQLYVSVDAATKDSLKAIDRPLFSDFWERFLDSLKALKEKQQRTVYRLTLVKGWNTEDIDAYSSLFDVGNPDFIEIKGVTYCGSSATSKLTMENVPWHKDVKEFSEAIARKSNGAYEVACEHVHSCCVLLAKFDKFKVNGQWHTWIDYEKFHNLVLTGEPFTSNDYMVPTPSWAVYGAEEGGFDPKQSRYRKERHHKSAR
;
A
#
# COMPACT_ATOMS: atom_id res chain seq x y z
N MET A 1 -10.40 -89.15 -20.90
CA MET A 1 -11.79 -88.92 -20.49
C MET A 1 -12.04 -87.42 -20.46
N ALA A 2 -12.19 -86.83 -21.64
CA ALA A 2 -12.64 -85.45 -21.87
C ALA A 2 -13.24 -85.37 -23.28
N ASP A 3 -13.97 -86.41 -23.67
CA ASP A 3 -14.92 -86.32 -24.77
C ASP A 3 -16.29 -86.19 -24.09
N ASP A 4 -17.09 -85.25 -24.59
CA ASP A 4 -18.46 -84.89 -24.21
C ASP A 4 -18.63 -83.81 -23.11
N LEU A 5 -18.42 -82.56 -23.52
CA LEU A 5 -19.19 -81.42 -23.01
C LEU A 5 -19.79 -80.67 -24.21
N PRO A 6 -21.09 -80.85 -24.52
CA PRO A 6 -21.73 -80.17 -25.64
C PRO A 6 -21.81 -78.66 -25.40
N CYS A 7 -21.52 -77.88 -26.45
CA CYS A 7 -21.65 -76.42 -26.45
C CYS A 7 -23.09 -76.04 -26.07
N CYS A 8 -23.25 -75.05 -25.17
CA CYS A 8 -24.53 -74.52 -24.66
C CYS A 8 -25.26 -75.32 -23.55
N ASP A 9 -24.61 -76.28 -22.87
CA ASP A 9 -25.18 -76.88 -21.65
C ASP A 9 -24.97 -75.98 -20.40
N THR A 10 -25.80 -76.15 -19.37
CA THR A 10 -25.77 -75.34 -18.13
C THR A 10 -24.39 -75.38 -17.46
N LYS A 11 -23.69 -76.51 -17.56
CA LYS A 11 -22.32 -76.67 -17.07
C LYS A 11 -21.31 -75.84 -17.87
N PHE A 12 -21.50 -75.68 -19.18
CA PHE A 12 -20.65 -74.83 -20.03
C PHE A 12 -20.74 -73.36 -19.60
N PHE A 13 -21.95 -72.84 -19.38
CA PHE A 13 -22.13 -71.47 -18.88
C PHE A 13 -21.61 -71.30 -17.44
N LEU A 14 -21.76 -72.33 -16.60
CA LEU A 14 -21.16 -72.32 -15.26
C LEU A 14 -19.62 -72.23 -15.33
N TYR A 15 -18.98 -72.96 -16.25
CA TYR A 15 -17.53 -72.86 -16.47
C TYR A 15 -17.12 -71.51 -17.03
N VAL A 16 -17.88 -70.91 -17.95
CA VAL A 16 -17.63 -69.56 -18.46
C VAL A 16 -17.72 -68.52 -17.35
N ILE A 17 -18.71 -68.63 -16.46
CA ILE A 17 -18.85 -67.73 -15.30
C ILE A 17 -17.68 -67.90 -14.33
N VAL A 18 -17.25 -69.13 -14.07
CA VAL A 18 -16.06 -69.40 -13.23
C VAL A 18 -14.79 -68.85 -13.87
N ILE A 19 -14.64 -68.96 -15.19
CA ILE A 19 -13.51 -68.38 -15.94
C ILE A 19 -13.53 -66.86 -15.85
N ILE A 20 -14.68 -66.21 -16.05
CA ILE A 20 -14.81 -64.76 -15.92
C ILE A 20 -14.50 -64.32 -14.49
N GLY A 21 -14.98 -65.06 -13.48
CA GLY A 21 -14.66 -64.81 -12.07
C GLY A 21 -13.17 -64.93 -11.76
N LEU A 22 -12.49 -65.95 -12.29
CA LEU A 22 -11.05 -66.13 -12.13
C LEU A 22 -10.24 -65.04 -12.86
N VAL A 23 -10.67 -64.61 -14.05
CA VAL A 23 -10.03 -63.52 -14.81
C VAL A 23 -10.21 -62.17 -14.13
N LEU A 24 -11.39 -61.89 -13.56
CA LEU A 24 -11.63 -60.66 -12.80
C LEU A 24 -10.86 -60.65 -11.48
N PHE A 25 -10.77 -61.80 -10.79
CA PHE A 25 -9.97 -61.95 -9.59
C PHE A 25 -8.48 -61.78 -9.88
N ALA A 26 -7.97 -62.40 -10.95
CA ALA A 26 -6.59 -62.23 -11.41
C ALA A 26 -6.30 -60.78 -11.84
N GLY A 27 -7.21 -60.11 -12.54
CA GLY A 27 -7.08 -58.70 -12.91
C GLY A 27 -7.07 -57.74 -11.70
N MET A 28 -7.89 -58.02 -10.67
CA MET A 28 -7.85 -57.27 -9.41
C MET A 28 -6.55 -57.50 -8.65
N MET A 29 -6.00 -58.71 -8.67
CA MET A 29 -4.72 -59.03 -8.03
C MET A 29 -3.53 -58.47 -8.83
N ALA A 30 -3.61 -58.41 -10.16
CA ALA A 30 -2.61 -57.77 -11.04
C ALA A 30 -2.44 -56.28 -10.73
N GLY A 31 -3.55 -55.57 -10.46
CA GLY A 31 -3.52 -54.15 -10.05
C GLY A 31 -2.81 -53.89 -8.72
N LEU A 32 -2.72 -54.88 -7.84
CA LEU A 32 -2.04 -54.78 -6.53
C LEU A 32 -0.60 -55.35 -6.53
N THR A 33 -0.14 -55.96 -7.61
CA THR A 33 1.08 -56.80 -7.64
C THR A 33 2.22 -56.26 -8.49
N LEU A 34 2.37 -54.93 -8.63
CA LEU A 34 3.68 -54.38 -9.03
C LEU A 34 4.77 -54.62 -7.95
N GLY A 35 4.41 -55.03 -6.74
CA GLY A 35 5.33 -55.31 -5.64
C GLY A 35 5.82 -56.77 -5.49
N LEU A 36 5.24 -57.76 -6.17
CA LEU A 36 5.60 -59.18 -6.00
C LEU A 36 5.62 -59.91 -7.35
N MET A 37 6.77 -59.87 -8.03
CA MET A 37 7.10 -60.65 -9.23
C MET A 37 7.15 -62.18 -8.97
N SER A 38 6.09 -62.79 -8.45
CA SER A 38 6.04 -64.24 -8.23
C SER A 38 4.70 -64.93 -8.54
N LEU A 39 3.65 -64.21 -8.95
CA LEU A 39 2.34 -64.83 -9.26
C LEU A 39 1.92 -64.73 -10.74
N GLY A 40 2.58 -63.91 -11.56
CA GLY A 40 2.26 -63.80 -12.99
C GLY A 40 2.40 -65.11 -13.79
N LEU A 41 3.20 -66.07 -13.30
CA LEU A 41 3.32 -67.39 -13.92
C LEU A 41 2.07 -68.26 -13.71
N VAL A 42 1.34 -68.11 -12.60
CA VAL A 42 0.17 -68.95 -12.29
C VAL A 42 -1.05 -68.53 -13.11
N ASP A 43 -1.20 -67.22 -13.34
CA ASP A 43 -2.34 -66.67 -14.08
C ASP A 43 -2.17 -66.76 -15.62
N LEU A 44 -0.94 -66.60 -16.14
CA LEU A 44 -0.66 -66.79 -17.56
C LEU A 44 -0.68 -68.26 -18.02
N GLU A 45 -0.39 -69.22 -17.13
CA GLU A 45 -0.38 -70.64 -17.51
C GLU A 45 -1.73 -71.32 -17.31
N SER A 46 -2.52 -70.93 -16.29
CA SER A 46 -3.77 -71.63 -15.95
C SER A 46 -4.91 -71.43 -16.96
N LEU A 47 -5.06 -70.22 -17.50
CA LEU A 47 -6.16 -69.89 -18.43
C LEU A 47 -6.01 -70.56 -19.81
N PRO A 48 -4.82 -70.56 -20.47
CA PRO A 48 -4.61 -71.29 -21.71
C PRO A 48 -4.74 -72.81 -21.51
N ILE A 49 -4.23 -73.36 -20.40
CA ILE A 49 -4.33 -74.81 -20.09
C ILE A 49 -5.78 -75.26 -19.93
N PHE A 50 -6.66 -74.40 -19.42
CA PHE A 50 -8.08 -74.69 -19.29
C PHE A 50 -8.85 -74.54 -20.61
N LEU A 51 -8.49 -73.53 -21.42
CA LEU A 51 -9.07 -73.28 -22.75
C LEU A 51 -8.64 -74.34 -23.78
N ASP A 52 -7.44 -74.90 -23.67
CA ASP A 52 -6.95 -76.00 -24.54
C ASP A 52 -7.81 -77.26 -24.43
N LYS A 53 -8.56 -77.44 -23.33
CA LYS A 53 -9.54 -78.53 -23.16
C LYS A 53 -10.89 -78.26 -23.84
N LEU A 54 -11.15 -77.03 -24.30
CA LEU A 54 -12.44 -76.60 -24.84
C LEU A 54 -12.35 -76.17 -26.31
N VAL A 55 -11.20 -75.65 -26.75
CA VAL A 55 -10.95 -75.15 -28.11
C VAL A 55 -9.59 -75.60 -28.62
N PRO A 56 -9.36 -75.65 -29.95
CA PRO A 56 -8.07 -76.04 -30.51
C PRO A 56 -6.90 -75.21 -29.96
N PRO A 57 -5.68 -75.78 -29.83
CA PRO A 57 -4.58 -75.14 -29.11
C PRO A 57 -4.22 -73.73 -29.60
N TRP A 58 -4.23 -73.52 -30.92
CA TRP A 58 -3.94 -72.21 -31.50
C TRP A 58 -5.02 -71.16 -31.15
N ALA A 59 -6.27 -71.57 -31.02
CA ALA A 59 -7.39 -70.71 -30.64
C ALA A 59 -7.40 -70.44 -29.13
N ALA A 60 -7.05 -71.44 -28.31
CA ALA A 60 -6.89 -71.28 -26.87
C ALA A 60 -5.86 -70.20 -26.53
N ILE A 61 -4.70 -70.23 -27.20
CA ILE A 61 -3.64 -69.23 -27.02
C ILE A 61 -4.11 -67.84 -27.46
N LEU A 62 -4.71 -67.73 -28.65
CA LEU A 62 -5.11 -66.42 -29.18
C LEU A 62 -6.21 -65.76 -28.33
N VAL A 63 -7.20 -66.54 -27.89
CA VAL A 63 -8.29 -66.06 -27.05
C VAL A 63 -7.80 -65.71 -25.64
N SER A 64 -6.97 -66.55 -25.02
CA SER A 64 -6.43 -66.28 -23.68
C SER A 64 -5.56 -65.04 -23.64
N VAL A 65 -4.62 -64.89 -24.58
CA VAL A 65 -3.74 -63.71 -24.66
C VAL A 65 -4.55 -62.43 -24.86
N THR A 66 -5.55 -62.46 -25.77
CA THR A 66 -6.37 -61.28 -26.04
C THR A 66 -7.22 -60.90 -24.82
N LEU A 67 -7.80 -61.87 -24.12
CA LEU A 67 -8.61 -61.61 -22.92
C LEU A 67 -7.75 -61.11 -21.75
N ILE A 68 -6.57 -61.67 -21.54
CA ILE A 68 -5.64 -61.23 -20.48
C ILE A 68 -5.16 -59.81 -20.77
N LEU A 69 -4.74 -59.50 -22.00
CA LEU A 69 -4.29 -58.15 -22.35
C LEU A 69 -5.43 -57.13 -22.25
N MET A 70 -6.63 -57.46 -22.74
CA MET A 70 -7.75 -56.52 -22.74
C MET A 70 -8.27 -56.28 -21.31
N PHE A 71 -8.57 -57.33 -20.55
CA PHE A 71 -9.24 -57.20 -19.24
C PHE A 71 -8.29 -57.21 -18.05
N GLY A 72 -7.09 -57.78 -18.18
CA GLY A 72 -6.08 -57.82 -17.13
C GLY A 72 -5.11 -56.64 -17.13
N GLU A 73 -4.88 -56.02 -18.30
CA GLU A 73 -3.86 -54.97 -18.45
C GLU A 73 -4.43 -53.66 -19.01
N ILE A 74 -4.92 -53.65 -20.25
CA ILE A 74 -5.32 -52.43 -20.96
C ILE A 74 -6.51 -51.73 -20.31
N LEU A 75 -7.60 -52.46 -20.02
CA LEU A 75 -8.82 -51.86 -19.46
C LEU A 75 -8.62 -51.36 -18.02
N PRO A 76 -8.02 -52.14 -17.09
CA PRO A 76 -7.69 -51.62 -15.76
C PRO A 76 -6.73 -50.43 -15.81
N GLN A 77 -5.69 -50.48 -16.65
CA GLN A 77 -4.74 -49.38 -16.78
C GLN A 77 -5.41 -48.11 -17.32
N ALA A 78 -6.28 -48.24 -18.32
CA ALA A 78 -7.03 -47.11 -18.87
C ALA A 78 -7.98 -46.48 -17.83
N ILE A 79 -8.65 -47.30 -17.01
CA ILE A 79 -9.53 -46.82 -15.93
C ILE A 79 -8.71 -46.15 -14.82
N CYS A 80 -7.60 -46.75 -14.39
CA CYS A 80 -6.72 -46.19 -13.36
C CYS A 80 -6.03 -44.91 -13.80
N THR A 81 -5.72 -44.72 -15.10
CA THR A 81 -5.22 -43.42 -15.59
C THR A 81 -6.26 -42.31 -15.53
N ARG A 82 -7.56 -42.63 -15.53
CA ARG A 82 -8.65 -41.63 -15.52
C ARG A 82 -9.25 -41.39 -14.13
N TYR A 83 -9.32 -42.42 -13.27
CA TYR A 83 -9.94 -42.37 -11.94
C TYR A 83 -8.98 -42.80 -10.81
N GLY A 84 -7.67 -42.72 -11.03
CA GLY A 84 -6.65 -43.29 -10.13
C GLY A 84 -6.72 -42.82 -8.68
N LEU A 85 -7.06 -41.55 -8.44
CA LEU A 85 -7.19 -40.98 -7.08
C LEU A 85 -8.40 -41.56 -6.33
N THR A 86 -9.58 -41.67 -6.96
CA THR A 86 -10.79 -42.24 -6.34
C THR A 86 -10.65 -43.75 -6.12
N ALA A 87 -10.06 -44.46 -7.08
CA ALA A 87 -9.77 -45.89 -6.96
C ALA A 87 -8.75 -46.14 -5.83
N GLY A 88 -7.69 -45.32 -5.76
CA GLY A 88 -6.70 -45.36 -4.68
C GLY A 88 -7.30 -45.06 -3.31
N ALA A 89 -8.16 -44.04 -3.19
CA ALA A 89 -8.83 -43.70 -1.94
C ALA A 89 -9.77 -44.80 -1.44
N THR A 90 -10.48 -45.48 -2.36
CA THR A 90 -11.39 -46.58 -2.00
C THR A 90 -10.63 -47.86 -1.65
N ALA A 91 -9.48 -48.10 -2.29
CA ALA A 91 -8.57 -49.23 -1.99
C ALA A 91 -7.69 -48.98 -0.75
N ALA A 92 -7.60 -47.74 -0.26
CA ALA A 92 -6.77 -47.35 0.89
C ALA A 92 -6.97 -48.22 2.16
N PRO A 93 -8.20 -48.49 2.65
CA PRO A 93 -8.39 -49.34 3.82
C PRO A 93 -7.89 -50.79 3.60
N PHE A 94 -8.00 -51.30 2.38
CA PHE A 94 -7.51 -52.64 2.03
C PHE A 94 -5.97 -52.68 2.00
N VAL A 95 -5.34 -51.67 1.39
CA VAL A 95 -3.86 -51.54 1.38
C VAL A 95 -3.32 -51.34 2.80
N GLN A 96 -4.01 -50.57 3.65
CA GLN A 96 -3.64 -50.40 5.05
C GLN A 96 -3.70 -51.72 5.84
N LEU A 97 -4.72 -52.55 5.62
CA LEU A 97 -4.81 -53.89 6.22
C LEU A 97 -3.63 -54.76 5.77
N LEU A 98 -3.31 -54.75 4.47
CA LEU A 98 -2.19 -55.48 3.89
C LEU A 98 -0.86 -55.00 4.50
N LEU A 99 -0.63 -53.69 4.56
CA LEU A 99 0.54 -53.12 5.21
C LEU A 99 0.65 -53.55 6.67
N TRP A 100 -0.46 -53.63 7.40
CA TRP A 100 -0.48 -54.10 8.78
C TRP A 100 -0.09 -55.58 8.91
N VAL A 101 -0.57 -56.43 7.99
CA VAL A 101 -0.24 -57.86 7.95
C VAL A 101 1.23 -58.10 7.56
N PHE A 102 1.77 -57.32 6.62
CA PHE A 102 3.16 -57.42 6.18
C PHE A 102 4.14 -56.60 7.04
N PHE A 103 3.63 -55.73 7.93
CA PHE A 103 4.43 -54.92 8.85
C PHE A 103 5.48 -55.72 9.65
N PRO A 104 5.19 -56.92 10.20
CA PRO A 104 6.17 -57.69 10.96
C PRO A 104 7.41 -58.08 10.15
N ILE A 105 7.27 -58.17 8.82
CA ILE A 105 8.34 -58.53 7.88
C ILE A 105 8.98 -57.27 7.28
N ALA A 106 8.17 -56.30 6.88
CA ALA A 106 8.63 -55.07 6.23
C ALA A 106 9.40 -54.15 7.19
N TYR A 107 8.99 -54.05 8.45
CA TYR A 107 9.62 -53.20 9.45
C TYR A 107 11.10 -53.55 9.73
N PRO A 108 11.48 -54.81 10.00
CA PRO A 108 12.88 -55.15 10.22
C PRO A 108 13.73 -54.94 8.96
N ILE A 109 13.19 -55.20 7.76
CA ILE A 109 13.89 -54.96 6.49
C ILE A 109 14.15 -53.46 6.31
N SER A 110 13.14 -52.61 6.51
CA SER A 110 13.28 -51.15 6.45
C SER A 110 14.33 -50.64 7.44
N LYS A 111 14.32 -51.14 8.68
CA LYS A 111 15.24 -50.71 9.72
C LYS A 111 16.70 -51.09 9.43
N ILE A 112 16.92 -52.24 8.77
CA ILE A 112 18.25 -52.66 8.30
C ILE A 112 18.71 -51.77 7.14
N LEU A 113 17.79 -51.43 6.23
CA LEU A 113 18.07 -50.54 5.10
C LEU A 113 18.44 -49.12 5.56
N ASP A 114 17.67 -48.56 6.51
CA ASP A 114 17.91 -47.25 7.12
C ASP A 114 19.23 -47.21 7.89
N TRP A 115 19.64 -48.34 8.47
CA TRP A 115 20.93 -48.49 9.14
C TRP A 115 22.10 -48.59 8.16
N MET A 116 21.88 -49.17 6.97
CA MET A 116 22.91 -49.30 5.93
C MET A 116 23.10 -48.03 5.08
N LEU A 117 22.03 -47.28 4.79
CA LEU A 117 22.07 -46.10 3.92
C LEU A 117 22.06 -44.75 4.66
N GLY A 118 21.81 -44.74 5.98
CA GLY A 118 21.68 -43.52 6.77
C GLY A 118 20.32 -42.84 6.60
N LYS A 119 19.87 -42.10 7.63
CA LYS A 119 18.57 -41.41 7.63
C LYS A 119 18.57 -40.27 6.60
N GLY A 120 18.16 -40.58 5.37
CA GLY A 120 17.97 -39.62 4.29
C GLY A 120 16.85 -38.63 4.63
N HIS A 121 17.14 -37.36 4.37
CA HIS A 121 16.32 -36.18 4.64
C HIS A 121 14.90 -36.32 4.06
N ALA A 122 13.91 -35.71 4.74
CA ALA A 122 12.57 -35.50 4.20
C ALA A 122 12.65 -35.08 2.73
N ALA A 123 11.72 -35.56 1.89
CA ALA A 123 11.71 -35.34 0.45
C ALA A 123 11.70 -33.83 0.10
N LEU A 124 12.89 -33.23 0.01
CA LEU A 124 13.08 -31.88 -0.48
C LEU A 124 12.98 -31.95 -1.99
N LEU A 125 11.83 -31.51 -2.53
CA LEU A 125 11.60 -31.37 -3.96
C LEU A 125 12.70 -30.49 -4.55
N ARG A 126 13.38 -30.98 -5.60
CA ARG A 126 14.31 -30.14 -6.38
C ARG A 126 13.54 -29.01 -7.05
N ARG A 127 14.20 -27.90 -7.41
CA ARG A 127 13.54 -26.75 -8.06
C ARG A 127 12.72 -27.13 -9.30
N ALA A 128 13.23 -28.04 -10.13
CA ALA A 128 12.51 -28.56 -11.28
C ALA A 128 11.26 -29.37 -10.88
N GLU A 129 11.35 -30.18 -9.83
CA GLU A 129 10.24 -30.95 -9.29
C GLU A 129 9.21 -30.06 -8.60
N LEU A 130 9.64 -28.98 -7.93
CA LEU A 130 8.77 -27.96 -7.34
C LEU A 130 8.04 -27.15 -8.41
N LYS A 131 8.72 -26.80 -9.52
CA LYS A 131 8.08 -26.17 -10.68
C LYS A 131 7.01 -27.09 -11.26
N THR A 132 7.35 -28.35 -11.53
CA THR A 132 6.38 -29.34 -12.02
C THR A 132 5.23 -29.57 -11.02
N PHE A 133 5.50 -29.51 -9.72
CA PHE A 133 4.47 -29.62 -8.68
C PHE A 133 3.52 -28.42 -8.71
N VAL A 134 4.04 -27.20 -8.82
CA VAL A 134 3.24 -25.97 -8.99
C VAL A 134 2.40 -26.04 -10.28
N ASP A 135 2.98 -26.49 -11.39
CA ASP A 135 2.27 -26.68 -12.65
C ASP A 135 1.13 -27.71 -12.53
N PHE A 136 1.31 -28.77 -11.74
CA PHE A 136 0.25 -29.76 -11.48
C PHE A 136 -0.90 -29.21 -10.61
N HIS A 137 -0.60 -28.25 -9.75
CA HIS A 137 -1.58 -27.53 -8.93
C HIS A 137 -2.20 -26.32 -9.66
N GLY A 138 -1.78 -26.04 -10.89
CA GLY A 138 -2.41 -25.06 -11.76
C GLY A 138 -3.78 -25.51 -12.25
N ASN A 139 -4.75 -24.59 -12.26
CA ASN A 139 -6.13 -24.84 -12.65
C ASN A 139 -6.25 -25.35 -14.11
N GLU A 140 -5.29 -24.98 -14.98
CA GLU A 140 -5.20 -25.43 -16.37
C GLU A 140 -4.82 -26.91 -16.52
N ALA A 141 -4.24 -27.55 -15.50
CA ALA A 141 -3.87 -28.96 -15.54
C ALA A 141 -5.08 -29.91 -15.44
N GLY A 142 -6.29 -29.38 -15.15
CA GLY A 142 -7.54 -30.13 -15.09
C GLY A 142 -7.61 -31.16 -13.95
N LYS A 143 -6.80 -30.98 -12.91
CA LYS A 143 -6.64 -31.93 -11.78
C LYS A 143 -7.12 -31.40 -10.43
N GLY A 144 -7.85 -30.29 -10.41
CA GLY A 144 -8.46 -29.72 -9.20
C GLY A 144 -7.48 -29.01 -8.27
N GLY A 145 -6.50 -28.28 -8.82
CA GLY A 145 -5.63 -27.40 -8.05
C GLY A 145 -6.16 -25.96 -8.02
N ASP A 146 -5.95 -25.27 -6.91
CA ASP A 146 -6.52 -23.94 -6.64
C ASP A 146 -5.66 -22.77 -7.20
N LEU A 147 -4.51 -23.04 -7.84
CA LEU A 147 -3.62 -21.99 -8.36
C LEU A 147 -4.06 -21.53 -9.75
N THR A 148 -4.25 -20.22 -9.90
CA THR A 148 -4.53 -19.55 -11.19
C THR A 148 -3.30 -19.57 -12.12
N HIS A 149 -3.51 -19.34 -13.42
CA HIS A 149 -2.42 -19.30 -14.41
C HIS A 149 -1.36 -18.23 -14.08
N ASP A 150 -1.80 -17.07 -13.61
CA ASP A 150 -0.92 -15.95 -13.24
C ASP A 150 -0.09 -16.32 -12.00
N GLU A 151 -0.69 -16.99 -11.00
CA GLU A 151 0.03 -17.47 -9.82
C GLU A 151 1.07 -18.52 -10.19
N THR A 152 0.74 -19.49 -11.03
CA THR A 152 1.70 -20.49 -11.48
C THR A 152 2.83 -19.86 -12.29
N THR A 153 2.52 -18.84 -13.11
CA THR A 153 3.49 -18.13 -13.95
C THR A 153 4.45 -17.27 -13.10
N ILE A 154 3.94 -16.53 -12.12
CA ILE A 154 4.75 -15.74 -11.19
C ILE A 154 5.63 -16.64 -10.32
N ILE A 155 5.09 -17.77 -9.82
CA ILE A 155 5.87 -18.73 -9.03
C ILE A 155 6.97 -19.36 -9.90
N ALA A 156 6.66 -19.73 -11.14
CA ALA A 156 7.64 -20.23 -12.09
C ALA A 156 8.73 -19.19 -12.40
N GLY A 157 8.34 -17.93 -12.66
CA GLY A 157 9.24 -16.81 -12.89
C GLY A 157 10.15 -16.56 -11.69
N ALA A 158 9.61 -16.57 -10.46
CA ALA A 158 10.40 -16.42 -9.24
C ALA A 158 11.43 -17.55 -9.04
N LEU A 159 11.07 -18.79 -9.38
CA LEU A 159 11.99 -19.93 -9.35
C LEU A 159 13.10 -19.80 -10.42
N GLU A 160 12.81 -19.16 -11.56
CA GLU A 160 13.74 -18.92 -12.67
C GLU A 160 14.65 -17.71 -12.48
N LEU A 161 14.22 -16.65 -11.77
CA LEU A 161 15.03 -15.45 -11.49
C LEU A 161 16.36 -15.76 -10.77
N THR A 162 16.41 -16.87 -10.04
CA THR A 162 17.64 -17.31 -9.38
C THR A 162 18.61 -17.99 -10.36
N ALA A 163 18.12 -18.47 -11.51
CA ALA A 163 18.90 -19.12 -12.55
C ALA A 163 19.27 -18.18 -13.71
N LYS A 164 18.39 -17.21 -14.03
CA LYS A 164 18.63 -16.19 -15.06
C LYS A 164 19.63 -15.14 -14.56
N THR A 165 20.44 -14.61 -15.48
CA THR A 165 21.51 -13.66 -15.22
C THR A 165 21.25 -12.31 -15.89
N ALA A 166 22.01 -11.28 -15.53
CA ALA A 166 21.93 -9.95 -16.16
C ALA A 166 22.01 -10.03 -17.69
N LYS A 167 22.84 -10.94 -18.21
CA LYS A 167 23.02 -11.16 -19.64
C LYS A 167 21.75 -11.58 -20.36
N ASP A 168 20.87 -12.32 -19.68
CA ASP A 168 19.65 -12.87 -20.27
C ASP A 168 18.56 -11.80 -20.43
N ALA A 169 18.54 -10.79 -19.55
CA ALA A 169 17.49 -9.76 -19.49
C ALA A 169 17.94 -8.35 -19.93
N MET A 170 19.24 -8.08 -20.06
CA MET A 170 19.73 -6.73 -20.35
C MET A 170 19.40 -6.24 -21.77
N THR A 171 19.24 -4.93 -21.91
CA THR A 171 19.27 -4.25 -23.21
C THR A 171 20.72 -4.08 -23.68
N PRO A 172 21.11 -4.60 -24.86
CA PRO A 172 22.45 -4.43 -25.40
C PRO A 172 22.81 -2.95 -25.59
N ILE A 173 24.05 -2.57 -25.30
CA ILE A 173 24.49 -1.16 -25.35
C ILE A 173 24.28 -0.51 -26.73
N ALA A 174 24.37 -1.31 -27.80
CA ALA A 174 24.14 -0.85 -29.19
C ALA A 174 22.68 -0.43 -29.48
N LYS A 175 21.72 -0.91 -28.68
CA LYS A 175 20.30 -0.53 -28.76
C LYS A 175 19.92 0.54 -27.72
N ALA A 176 20.78 0.81 -26.75
CA ALA A 176 20.51 1.75 -25.67
C ALA A 176 20.76 3.19 -26.10
N PHE A 177 19.75 4.06 -25.96
CA PHE A 177 19.90 5.49 -26.20
C PHE A 177 20.70 6.14 -25.05
N SER A 178 21.75 6.89 -25.39
CA SER A 178 22.62 7.57 -24.44
C SER A 178 23.08 8.92 -24.98
N ILE A 179 23.45 9.84 -24.08
CA ILE A 179 23.85 11.21 -24.44
C ILE A 179 25.29 11.53 -24.02
N ASP A 180 25.99 12.32 -24.82
CA ASP A 180 27.37 12.76 -24.55
C ASP A 180 27.41 13.83 -23.45
N LEU A 181 28.28 13.64 -22.46
CA LEU A 181 28.54 14.60 -21.38
C LEU A 181 28.88 16.01 -21.87
N ASP A 182 29.64 16.11 -22.97
CA ASP A 182 30.06 17.39 -23.52
C ASP A 182 29.05 17.97 -24.53
N GLY A 183 27.92 17.29 -24.73
CA GLY A 183 26.81 17.77 -25.53
C GLY A 183 26.08 18.98 -24.94
N THR A 184 25.44 19.76 -25.81
CA THR A 184 24.58 20.88 -25.43
C THR A 184 23.11 20.48 -25.52
N LEU A 185 22.31 20.89 -24.53
CA LEU A 185 20.87 20.67 -24.49
C LEU A 185 20.14 21.67 -25.42
N ASN A 186 20.25 21.45 -26.72
CA ASN A 186 19.55 22.21 -27.75
C ASN A 186 18.19 21.57 -28.08
N LEU A 187 17.38 22.26 -28.90
CA LEU A 187 16.04 21.79 -29.31
C LEU A 187 16.07 20.39 -29.95
N GLU A 188 17.08 20.09 -30.76
CA GLU A 188 17.24 18.77 -31.42
C GLU A 188 17.50 17.65 -30.40
N THR A 189 18.41 17.88 -29.45
CA THR A 189 18.77 16.91 -28.41
C THR A 189 17.59 16.67 -27.45
N LEU A 190 16.88 17.73 -27.07
CA LEU A 190 15.69 17.63 -26.22
C LEU A 190 14.56 16.90 -26.95
N ASN A 191 14.35 17.16 -28.24
CA ASN A 191 13.35 16.45 -29.04
C ASN A 191 13.71 14.97 -29.23
N ALA A 192 14.99 14.64 -29.42
CA ALA A 192 15.46 13.26 -29.48
C ALA A 192 15.20 12.52 -28.15
N ILE A 193 15.50 13.14 -27.01
CA ILE A 193 15.20 12.60 -25.69
C ILE A 193 13.68 12.39 -25.49
N MET A 194 12.86 13.35 -25.92
CA MET A 194 11.40 13.26 -25.80
C MET A 194 10.79 12.20 -26.72
N THR A 195 11.33 12.02 -27.92
CA THR A 195 10.85 11.02 -28.89
C THR A 195 11.11 9.60 -28.40
N MET A 196 12.20 9.38 -27.66
CA MET A 196 12.55 8.08 -27.09
C MET A 196 11.69 7.69 -25.88
N GLY A 197 10.95 8.61 -25.25
CA GLY A 197 10.01 8.30 -24.16
C GLY A 197 10.63 7.96 -22.80
N HIS A 198 11.92 7.63 -22.72
CA HIS A 198 12.53 7.12 -21.50
C HIS A 198 12.66 8.17 -20.38
N SER A 199 12.31 7.78 -19.16
CA SER A 199 12.44 8.64 -17.96
C SER A 199 13.89 8.86 -17.48
N ARG A 200 14.79 7.94 -17.83
CA ARG A 200 16.17 7.81 -17.32
C ARG A 200 17.10 7.59 -18.49
N VAL A 201 18.00 8.53 -18.76
CA VAL A 201 18.91 8.46 -19.92
C VAL A 201 20.37 8.33 -19.46
N PRO A 202 21.09 7.26 -19.84
CA PRO A 202 22.52 7.12 -19.58
C PRO A 202 23.34 8.25 -20.22
N VAL A 203 24.36 8.71 -19.49
CA VAL A 203 25.32 9.72 -19.96
C VAL A 203 26.69 9.06 -20.13
N TYR A 204 27.29 9.22 -21.32
CA TYR A 204 28.61 8.71 -21.63
C TYR A 204 29.64 9.84 -21.78
N TYR A 205 30.92 9.49 -21.68
CA TYR A 205 32.03 10.43 -21.89
C TYR A 205 33.08 9.84 -22.82
N ASN A 206 33.41 10.57 -23.90
CA ASN A 206 34.32 10.19 -25.01
C ASN A 206 33.91 8.98 -25.84
N ASN A 207 33.44 7.90 -25.23
CA ASN A 207 33.05 6.64 -25.87
C ASN A 207 31.68 6.20 -25.34
N GLN A 208 30.80 5.71 -26.21
CA GLN A 208 29.48 5.17 -25.83
C GLN A 208 29.58 3.98 -24.87
N ASN A 209 30.69 3.26 -24.88
CA ASN A 209 30.97 2.18 -23.93
C ASN A 209 31.42 2.70 -22.55
N ASN A 210 31.61 4.01 -22.38
CA ASN A 210 32.01 4.64 -21.13
C ASN A 210 30.84 5.41 -20.51
N ILE A 211 29.85 4.67 -20.00
CA ILE A 211 28.72 5.24 -19.26
C ILE A 211 29.19 5.70 -17.87
N ILE A 212 29.16 7.00 -17.64
CA ILE A 212 29.63 7.63 -16.40
C ILE A 212 28.52 7.84 -15.38
N GLY A 213 27.27 7.96 -15.84
CA GLY A 213 26.15 8.29 -14.97
C GLY A 213 24.82 8.32 -15.70
N LEU A 214 23.83 8.88 -15.02
CA LEU A 214 22.45 8.92 -15.47
C LEU A 214 21.86 10.33 -15.29
N ILE A 215 21.13 10.80 -16.30
CA ILE A 215 20.29 11.98 -16.17
C ILE A 215 18.81 11.58 -16.07
N LEU A 216 18.06 12.30 -15.24
CA LEU A 216 16.60 12.17 -15.20
C LEU A 216 16.01 13.20 -16.15
N VAL A 217 15.16 12.77 -17.07
CA VAL A 217 14.53 13.67 -18.06
C VAL A 217 13.71 14.77 -17.38
N LYS A 218 13.10 14.49 -16.22
CA LYS A 218 12.42 15.52 -15.42
C LYS A 218 13.32 16.70 -15.00
N ASN A 219 14.64 16.50 -14.89
CA ASN A 219 15.58 17.58 -14.57
C ASN A 219 15.86 18.47 -15.79
N LEU A 220 15.58 17.99 -17.01
CA LEU A 220 15.74 18.72 -18.26
C LEU A 220 14.53 19.64 -18.54
N LEU A 221 13.37 19.40 -17.91
CA LEU A 221 12.15 20.21 -18.09
C LEU A 221 12.30 21.68 -17.70
N ALA A 222 13.31 22.01 -16.87
CA ALA A 222 13.58 23.37 -16.42
C ALA A 222 14.59 24.12 -17.32
N VAL A 223 15.14 23.45 -18.35
CA VAL A 223 16.13 24.02 -19.26
C VAL A 223 15.41 24.64 -20.46
N ASP A 224 15.71 25.92 -20.75
CA ASP A 224 15.23 26.56 -21.96
C ASP A 224 16.06 26.07 -23.17
N PRO A 225 15.44 25.52 -24.24
CA PRO A 225 16.16 25.09 -25.44
C PRO A 225 16.99 26.21 -26.08
N ASP A 226 16.57 27.48 -25.91
CA ASP A 226 17.27 28.64 -26.49
C ASP A 226 18.59 28.94 -25.76
N ASP A 227 18.74 28.51 -24.50
CA ASP A 227 19.93 28.75 -23.69
C ASP A 227 21.10 27.79 -24.00
N SER A 228 20.85 26.73 -24.79
CA SER A 228 21.85 25.72 -25.20
C SER A 228 22.77 25.25 -24.05
N VAL A 229 22.18 24.97 -22.90
CA VAL A 229 22.92 24.69 -21.66
C VAL A 229 23.78 23.42 -21.83
N PRO A 230 25.09 23.46 -21.50
CA PRO A 230 25.93 22.27 -21.52
C PRO A 230 25.44 21.21 -20.53
N LEU A 231 25.40 19.94 -20.95
CA LEU A 231 24.92 18.83 -20.11
C LEU A 231 25.72 18.68 -18.81
N ARG A 232 27.03 19.00 -18.84
CA ARG A 232 27.91 19.03 -17.66
C ARG A 232 27.41 19.91 -16.50
N LYS A 233 26.57 20.93 -16.78
CA LYS A 233 25.97 21.79 -15.74
C LYS A 233 24.73 21.17 -15.10
N MET A 234 24.22 20.06 -15.63
CA MET A 234 23.06 19.36 -15.11
C MET A 234 23.42 18.42 -13.97
N LEU A 235 22.40 18.07 -13.18
CA LEU A 235 22.55 17.12 -12.09
C LEU A 235 22.62 15.69 -12.62
N ILE A 236 23.84 15.14 -12.72
CA ILE A 236 24.08 13.75 -13.12
C ILE A 236 24.17 12.86 -11.89
N ARG A 237 23.42 11.76 -11.90
CA ARG A 237 23.40 10.75 -10.84
C ARG A 237 24.37 9.61 -11.17
N LYS A 238 24.94 9.00 -10.13
CA LYS A 238 25.76 7.79 -10.28
C LYS A 238 24.88 6.62 -10.72
N ILE A 239 25.40 5.79 -11.63
CA ILE A 239 24.77 4.55 -12.08
C ILE A 239 25.53 3.35 -11.50
N PRO A 240 24.86 2.36 -10.88
CA PRO A 240 25.49 1.12 -10.43
C PRO A 240 26.01 0.32 -11.63
N ARG A 241 27.03 -0.50 -11.40
CA ARG A 241 27.58 -1.44 -12.39
C ARG A 241 27.43 -2.86 -11.86
N VAL A 242 26.91 -3.77 -12.68
CA VAL A 242 26.68 -5.18 -12.35
C VAL A 242 27.38 -6.08 -13.38
N SER A 243 27.87 -7.25 -12.94
CA SER A 243 28.49 -8.23 -13.85
C SER A 243 27.43 -8.90 -14.73
N GLU A 244 27.80 -9.29 -15.96
CA GLU A 244 26.89 -10.01 -16.88
C GLU A 244 26.38 -11.34 -16.30
N ASP A 245 27.14 -11.98 -15.42
CA ASP A 245 26.80 -13.26 -14.78
C ASP A 245 26.05 -13.11 -13.45
N MET A 246 25.74 -11.87 -13.02
CA MET A 246 25.01 -11.65 -11.77
C MET A 246 23.55 -12.14 -11.89
N PRO A 247 23.04 -12.97 -10.96
CA PRO A 247 21.66 -13.43 -10.99
C PRO A 247 20.65 -12.28 -10.89
N LEU A 248 19.52 -12.39 -11.59
CA LEU A 248 18.48 -11.34 -11.61
C LEU A 248 17.91 -11.06 -10.21
N TYR A 249 17.84 -12.08 -9.35
CA TYR A 249 17.44 -11.92 -7.95
C TYR A 249 18.35 -10.95 -7.16
N ASP A 250 19.67 -11.02 -7.38
CA ASP A 250 20.63 -10.14 -6.71
C ASP A 250 20.55 -8.72 -7.27
N ILE A 251 20.30 -8.58 -8.57
CA ILE A 251 20.05 -7.28 -9.22
C ILE A 251 18.78 -6.62 -8.69
N LEU A 252 17.71 -7.41 -8.49
CA LEU A 252 16.47 -6.93 -7.87
C LEU A 252 16.74 -6.38 -6.46
N ASN A 253 17.55 -7.09 -5.67
CA ASN A 253 17.96 -6.64 -4.34
C ASN A 253 18.79 -5.34 -4.39
N GLU A 254 19.67 -5.18 -5.38
CA GLU A 254 20.41 -3.93 -5.59
C GLU A 254 19.46 -2.76 -5.94
N PHE A 255 18.43 -2.98 -6.76
CA PHE A 255 17.42 -1.96 -7.06
C PHE A 255 16.53 -1.62 -5.84
N GLN A 256 16.19 -2.60 -5.00
CA GLN A 256 15.41 -2.39 -3.78
C GLN A 256 16.11 -1.50 -2.74
N LYS A 257 17.45 -1.36 -2.78
CA LYS A 257 18.18 -0.39 -1.94
C LYS A 257 17.86 1.07 -2.28
N GLY A 258 17.19 1.33 -3.41
CA GLY A 258 16.62 2.64 -3.76
C GLY A 258 17.61 3.68 -4.29
N HIS A 259 18.82 3.25 -4.67
CA HIS A 259 19.87 4.15 -5.18
C HIS A 259 19.74 4.44 -6.69
N SER A 260 19.34 3.45 -7.50
CA SER A 260 19.07 3.56 -8.93
C SER A 260 18.08 2.47 -9.36
N HIS A 261 17.34 2.70 -10.44
CA HIS A 261 16.42 1.72 -11.05
C HIS A 261 16.94 1.25 -12.43
N ILE A 262 18.21 1.57 -12.73
CA ILE A 262 18.93 1.19 -13.94
C ILE A 262 20.38 0.98 -13.55
N ALA A 263 21.01 -0.05 -14.11
CA ALA A 263 22.41 -0.41 -13.90
C ALA A 263 23.11 -0.66 -15.24
N VAL A 264 24.42 -0.43 -15.26
CA VAL A 264 25.26 -0.78 -16.41
C VAL A 264 25.75 -2.21 -16.24
N VAL A 265 25.58 -3.03 -17.26
CA VAL A 265 26.08 -4.42 -17.27
C VAL A 265 27.47 -4.43 -17.92
N TYR A 266 28.45 -5.01 -17.24
CA TYR A 266 29.81 -5.13 -17.73
C TYR A 266 30.26 -6.60 -17.81
N ARG A 267 31.20 -6.85 -18.72
CA ARG A 267 31.94 -8.10 -18.87
C ARG A 267 33.40 -7.86 -18.54
N ASP A 268 33.97 -8.70 -17.67
CA ASP A 268 35.40 -8.68 -17.40
C ASP A 268 36.18 -9.34 -18.57
N SER A 269 37.06 -8.58 -19.22
CA SER A 269 37.92 -9.06 -20.33
C SER A 269 38.91 -10.15 -19.91
N LYS A 270 39.12 -10.36 -18.61
CA LYS A 270 39.95 -11.45 -18.08
C LYS A 270 39.30 -12.82 -18.28
N ASP A 271 37.97 -12.91 -18.27
CA ASP A 271 37.25 -14.16 -18.56
C ASP A 271 37.32 -14.54 -20.04
N THR A 272 37.37 -13.55 -20.93
CA THR A 272 37.64 -13.80 -22.35
C THR A 272 39.06 -14.34 -22.53
N LEU A 273 40.06 -13.77 -21.84
CA LEU A 273 41.43 -14.30 -21.89
C LEU A 273 41.57 -15.69 -21.25
N GLN A 274 40.73 -16.09 -20.30
CA GLN A 274 40.73 -17.43 -19.69
C GLN A 274 39.97 -18.46 -20.54
N LYS A 275 38.78 -18.14 -21.06
CA LYS A 275 38.04 -19.01 -22.01
C LYS A 275 38.75 -19.14 -23.34
N THR A 276 39.34 -18.05 -23.86
CA THR A 276 40.20 -18.09 -25.05
C THR A 276 41.55 -18.76 -24.75
N LYS A 277 42.05 -18.76 -23.50
CA LYS A 277 43.22 -19.59 -23.11
C LYS A 277 42.88 -21.06 -22.95
N GLU A 278 41.69 -21.45 -22.50
CA GLU A 278 41.26 -22.85 -22.43
C GLU A 278 40.90 -23.40 -23.81
N GLU A 279 40.22 -22.63 -24.66
CA GLU A 279 39.97 -22.98 -26.06
C GLU A 279 41.26 -22.98 -26.89
N ASN A 280 42.20 -22.06 -26.63
CA ASN A 280 43.53 -22.10 -27.26
C ASN A 280 44.51 -23.08 -26.60
N HIS A 281 44.32 -23.52 -25.35
CA HIS A 281 45.13 -24.60 -24.75
C HIS A 281 44.82 -25.97 -25.36
N ILE A 282 43.60 -26.15 -25.88
CA ILE A 282 43.22 -27.32 -26.68
C ILE A 282 43.84 -27.25 -28.10
N PHE A 283 44.17 -26.05 -28.59
CA PHE A 283 44.74 -25.83 -29.93
C PHE A 283 46.27 -25.65 -29.96
N ALA A 284 46.91 -25.31 -28.85
CA ALA A 284 48.33 -24.95 -28.77
C ALA A 284 49.22 -25.97 -28.00
N ILE A 285 48.89 -27.27 -28.06
CA ILE A 285 49.83 -28.38 -27.78
C ILE A 285 50.88 -28.55 -28.91
N LYS A 286 50.93 -27.64 -29.88
CA LYS A 286 52.03 -27.56 -30.85
C LYS A 286 52.73 -26.21 -30.75
N THR A 287 53.99 -26.27 -30.31
CA THR A 287 55.10 -25.34 -30.62
C THR A 287 55.52 -24.32 -29.55
N VAL A 288 56.22 -24.79 -28.51
CA VAL A 288 57.62 -24.44 -28.18
C VAL A 288 58.01 -22.95 -27.92
N THR A 289 58.19 -22.66 -26.60
CA THR A 289 59.36 -22.05 -25.87
C THR A 289 59.64 -20.53 -25.71
N HIS A 290 60.06 -20.24 -24.45
CA HIS A 290 61.10 -19.35 -23.90
C HIS A 290 60.79 -17.91 -23.38
N ASP A 291 60.89 -17.80 -22.03
CA ASP A 291 61.66 -16.87 -21.17
C ASP A 291 61.34 -15.35 -20.97
N ALA A 292 61.07 -15.05 -19.69
CA ALA A 292 61.75 -14.11 -18.76
C ALA A 292 61.44 -12.59 -18.68
N ASP A 293 60.89 -12.23 -17.50
CA ASP A 293 61.35 -11.27 -16.45
C ASP A 293 61.31 -9.72 -16.53
N SER A 294 60.84 -9.18 -15.37
CA SER A 294 61.28 -7.99 -14.59
C SER A 294 60.72 -6.59 -14.95
N VAL A 295 60.60 -5.55 -14.09
CA VAL A 295 60.64 -5.29 -12.62
C VAL A 295 60.11 -3.83 -12.39
N MET A 296 59.63 -3.58 -11.15
CA MET A 296 59.19 -2.35 -10.44
C MET A 296 59.80 -0.95 -10.76
N ASN A 297 59.07 0.16 -10.47
CA ASN A 297 59.22 0.96 -9.22
C ASN A 297 58.38 2.27 -9.09
N LYS A 298 58.09 2.55 -7.81
CA LYS A 298 57.43 3.64 -7.03
C LYS A 298 57.79 5.11 -7.32
N SER A 299 56.93 6.08 -6.92
CA SER A 299 57.03 6.85 -5.64
C SER A 299 56.09 8.08 -5.50
N ASP A 300 55.64 8.33 -4.27
CA ASP A 300 54.81 9.41 -3.69
C ASP A 300 55.46 10.82 -3.67
N ASP A 301 54.65 11.89 -3.54
CA ASP A 301 54.68 12.81 -2.37
C ASP A 301 53.62 13.95 -2.37
N GLN A 302 53.14 14.30 -1.16
CA GLN A 302 52.11 15.30 -0.82
C GLN A 302 52.68 16.70 -0.49
N VAL A 303 51.94 17.81 -0.74
CA VAL A 303 51.97 19.04 0.11
C VAL A 303 50.63 19.83 0.06
N LYS A 304 50.12 20.25 1.24
CA LYS A 304 48.98 21.17 1.49
C LYS A 304 49.38 22.66 1.52
N LYS A 305 48.49 23.58 1.08
CA LYS A 305 48.38 25.01 1.53
C LYS A 305 47.02 25.63 1.10
N SER A 306 46.49 26.57 1.88
CA SER A 306 45.26 27.38 1.66
C SER A 306 45.47 28.82 2.20
N PRO A 307 44.59 29.85 2.01
CA PRO A 307 43.78 30.32 0.86
C PRO A 307 43.99 31.85 0.54
N PRO A 308 43.20 32.50 -0.35
CA PRO A 308 42.26 33.57 0.09
C PRO A 308 40.91 33.62 -0.69
N ALA A 309 40.02 34.58 -0.37
CA ALA A 309 38.54 34.47 -0.43
C ALA A 309 37.76 35.30 -1.50
N THR A 310 36.59 34.72 -1.93
CA THR A 310 35.25 35.28 -2.35
C THR A 310 35.09 36.14 -3.65
N PRO A 311 33.90 36.20 -4.34
CA PRO A 311 32.52 36.09 -3.82
C PRO A 311 31.47 35.19 -4.54
N ALA A 312 30.62 34.58 -3.70
CA ALA A 312 29.15 34.38 -3.77
C ALA A 312 28.43 33.93 -5.07
N PHE A 313 28.16 32.62 -5.18
CA PHE A 313 26.87 32.05 -5.61
C PHE A 313 26.81 30.60 -5.11
N LYS A 314 26.10 30.30 -4.01
CA LYS A 314 25.76 28.92 -3.59
C LYS A 314 24.80 28.92 -2.39
N LYS A 315 23.50 28.71 -2.64
CA LYS A 315 22.63 27.98 -1.69
C LYS A 315 22.44 26.57 -2.28
N ARG A 316 23.39 25.67 -1.96
CA ARG A 316 23.33 24.24 -2.30
C ARG A 316 22.31 23.57 -1.38
N HIS A 317 21.34 22.86 -1.97
CA HIS A 317 20.49 21.89 -1.28
C HIS A 317 21.38 20.88 -0.53
N LYS A 318 21.23 20.79 0.79
CA LYS A 318 21.81 19.71 1.60
C LYS A 318 20.81 18.55 1.64
N GLY A 319 20.96 17.62 0.69
CA GLY A 319 20.27 16.35 0.63
C GLY A 319 20.99 15.41 -0.34
N CYS A 320 21.62 14.37 0.20
CA CYS A 320 22.29 13.26 -0.50
C CYS A 320 23.48 13.61 -1.43
N SER A 321 24.66 13.84 -0.85
CA SER A 321 25.91 14.03 -1.60
C SER A 321 26.50 12.74 -2.19
N PHE A 322 25.97 11.55 -1.84
CA PHE A 322 26.58 10.27 -2.21
C PHE A 322 26.23 9.81 -3.64
N CYS A 323 25.05 10.18 -4.14
CA CYS A 323 24.48 9.70 -5.40
C CYS A 323 24.67 10.66 -6.59
N ILE A 324 25.27 11.83 -6.38
CA ILE A 324 25.47 12.87 -7.39
C ILE A 324 26.94 12.86 -7.81
N LEU A 325 27.21 12.95 -9.12
CA LEU A 325 28.56 13.15 -9.65
C LEU A 325 28.91 14.65 -9.57
N ASP A 326 29.88 15.02 -8.74
CA ASP A 326 30.41 16.40 -8.67
C ASP A 326 31.48 16.58 -9.76
N LEU A 327 31.02 16.97 -10.95
CA LEU A 327 31.85 17.21 -12.13
C LEU A 327 32.64 18.53 -12.08
N GLU A 328 32.41 19.39 -11.06
CA GLU A 328 33.14 20.66 -10.88
C GLU A 328 34.41 20.49 -10.04
N THR A 329 34.48 19.46 -9.18
CA THR A 329 35.55 19.32 -8.18
C THR A 329 36.25 17.97 -8.16
N SER A 330 35.73 16.95 -8.86
CA SER A 330 36.32 15.60 -8.92
C SER A 330 36.69 15.22 -10.36
N PRO A 331 37.78 14.47 -10.59
CA PRO A 331 38.11 13.94 -11.92
C PRO A 331 36.99 13.02 -12.41
N ILE A 332 36.74 13.03 -13.73
CA ILE A 332 35.75 12.14 -14.36
C ILE A 332 36.19 10.68 -14.07
N PRO A 333 35.28 9.80 -13.61
CA PRO A 333 35.63 8.41 -13.36
C PRO A 333 36.10 7.74 -14.66
N GLU A 334 37.38 7.37 -14.71
CA GLU A 334 37.91 6.46 -15.73
C GLU A 334 37.81 5.04 -15.18
N PHE A 335 36.92 4.23 -15.76
CA PHE A 335 36.76 2.83 -15.40
C PHE A 335 37.91 2.01 -15.99
N PRO A 336 38.32 0.92 -15.32
CA PRO A 336 39.48 0.16 -15.76
C PRO A 336 39.21 -0.47 -17.14
N PRO A 337 40.23 -0.51 -18.04
CA PRO A 337 40.07 -0.93 -19.43
C PRO A 337 39.77 -2.43 -19.60
N ASP A 338 39.81 -3.20 -18.51
CA ASP A 338 39.47 -4.63 -18.49
C ASP A 338 37.96 -4.88 -18.29
N GLN A 339 37.12 -3.85 -18.18
CA GLN A 339 35.67 -3.98 -18.05
C GLN A 339 34.96 -3.38 -19.26
N GLU A 340 34.44 -4.25 -20.13
CA GLU A 340 33.66 -3.86 -21.30
C GLU A 340 32.19 -3.68 -20.92
N VAL A 341 31.58 -2.53 -21.25
CA VAL A 341 30.13 -2.35 -21.08
C VAL A 341 29.41 -3.10 -22.19
N VAL A 342 28.57 -4.07 -21.80
CA VAL A 342 27.83 -4.93 -22.73
C VAL A 342 26.36 -4.51 -22.87
N GLY A 343 25.80 -3.85 -21.85
CA GLY A 343 24.41 -3.43 -21.86
C GLY A 343 24.00 -2.57 -20.67
N VAL A 344 22.72 -2.26 -20.63
CA VAL A 344 22.03 -1.66 -19.47
C VAL A 344 20.88 -2.57 -19.08
N ILE A 345 20.65 -2.71 -17.77
CA ILE A 345 19.52 -3.45 -17.23
C ILE A 345 18.71 -2.53 -16.33
N SER A 346 17.40 -2.57 -16.48
CA SER A 346 16.46 -1.76 -15.71
C SER A 346 15.70 -2.62 -14.68
N MET A 347 15.05 -1.96 -13.72
CA MET A 347 14.17 -2.66 -12.78
C MET A 347 12.95 -3.26 -13.49
N GLU A 348 12.55 -2.70 -14.63
CA GLU A 348 11.45 -3.18 -15.45
C GLU A 348 11.82 -4.51 -16.10
N ASP A 349 12.98 -4.59 -16.76
CA ASP A 349 13.52 -5.83 -17.35
C ASP A 349 13.53 -6.99 -16.34
N VAL A 350 13.88 -6.72 -15.08
CA VAL A 350 13.90 -7.74 -14.02
C VAL A 350 12.49 -8.16 -13.58
N ILE A 351 11.53 -7.25 -13.63
CA ILE A 351 10.13 -7.53 -13.29
C ILE A 351 9.42 -8.25 -14.45
N GLU A 352 9.73 -7.94 -15.70
CA GLU A 352 9.26 -8.67 -16.88
C GLU A 352 9.65 -10.15 -16.79
N GLU A 353 10.88 -10.45 -16.38
CA GLU A 353 11.34 -11.83 -16.17
C GLU A 353 10.65 -12.54 -14.98
N LEU A 354 10.16 -11.77 -14.00
CA LEU A 354 9.36 -12.30 -12.88
C LEU A 354 7.93 -12.62 -13.32
N LEU A 355 7.32 -11.72 -14.10
CA LEU A 355 5.95 -11.83 -14.60
C LEU A 355 5.86 -12.75 -15.83
N GLN A 356 6.99 -13.00 -16.50
CA GLN A 356 7.11 -13.72 -17.78
C GLN A 356 6.28 -13.07 -18.91
N GLU A 357 6.05 -11.76 -18.80
CA GLU A 357 5.31 -10.93 -19.75
C GLU A 357 6.02 -9.57 -19.92
N GLU A 358 5.93 -8.97 -21.13
CA GLU A 358 6.43 -7.62 -21.39
C GLU A 358 5.54 -6.57 -20.70
N ILE A 359 6.15 -5.55 -20.11
CA ILE A 359 5.43 -4.42 -19.52
C ILE A 359 5.22 -3.39 -20.63
N LEU A 360 3.96 -3.15 -20.99
CA LEU A 360 3.60 -2.15 -22.00
C LEU A 360 3.71 -0.73 -21.42
N ASP A 361 4.59 0.11 -21.99
CA ASP A 361 4.74 1.52 -21.61
C ASP A 361 3.87 2.44 -22.49
N GLU A 362 3.65 3.69 -22.06
CA GLU A 362 2.83 4.69 -22.75
C GLU A 362 3.31 5.05 -24.18
N THR A 363 4.47 4.53 -24.61
CA THR A 363 5.13 4.86 -25.89
C THR A 363 5.20 3.74 -26.93
N ASP A 364 4.70 2.53 -26.64
CA ASP A 364 4.86 1.38 -27.55
C ASP A 364 3.84 1.38 -28.72
N GLU A 365 4.31 1.11 -29.95
CA GLU A 365 3.44 0.94 -31.14
C GLU A 365 2.86 -0.48 -31.22
N TYR A 366 1.52 -0.58 -31.28
CA TYR A 366 0.79 -1.85 -31.34
C TYR A 366 1.03 -2.66 -32.64
N VAL A 367 1.50 -3.90 -32.51
CA VAL A 367 1.31 -4.96 -33.52
C VAL A 367 0.50 -6.11 -32.90
N ASN A 368 -0.62 -6.45 -33.54
CA ASN A 368 -1.68 -7.27 -32.96
C ASN A 368 -1.40 -8.77 -33.13
N ILE A 369 -1.02 -9.49 -32.07
CA ILE A 369 -0.98 -10.95 -32.05
C ILE A 369 -1.63 -11.49 -30.76
N HIS A 370 -2.95 -11.73 -30.85
CA HIS A 370 -3.76 -12.72 -30.12
C HIS A 370 -3.82 -12.73 -28.57
N ASN A 371 -4.95 -12.21 -28.06
CA ASN A 371 -5.88 -12.79 -27.07
C ASN A 371 -5.38 -13.83 -26.04
N ARG A 372 -5.55 -13.51 -24.74
CA ARG A 372 -6.25 -14.32 -23.72
C ARG A 372 -6.57 -13.47 -22.47
N ILE A 373 -7.46 -14.00 -21.64
CA ILE A 373 -8.54 -13.32 -20.90
C ILE A 373 -8.30 -13.41 -19.37
N LYS A 374 -8.60 -12.29 -18.69
CA LYS A 374 -9.15 -12.00 -17.34
C LYS A 374 -9.04 -13.06 -16.18
N ILE A 375 -8.41 -12.71 -15.04
CA ILE A 375 -8.87 -12.05 -13.77
C ILE A 375 -9.36 -13.03 -12.69
N ASN A 376 -8.76 -13.00 -11.48
CA ASN A 376 -9.30 -12.46 -10.20
C ASN A 376 -8.66 -13.13 -8.98
N MET A 377 -8.30 -12.33 -7.97
CA MET A 377 -7.84 -12.78 -6.66
C MET A 377 -8.72 -12.19 -5.56
N ASN A 378 -9.20 -13.04 -4.67
CA ASN A 378 -9.48 -12.68 -3.28
C ASN A 378 -8.50 -13.47 -2.41
N ALA A 379 -7.71 -12.77 -1.58
CA ALA A 379 -6.77 -13.39 -0.64
C ALA A 379 -6.99 -12.90 0.78
N ALA A 380 -7.10 -13.87 1.68
CA ALA A 380 -7.12 -13.73 3.11
C ALA A 380 -5.70 -13.54 3.69
N SER A 381 -5.71 -12.85 4.82
CA SER A 381 -4.76 -12.70 5.94
C SER A 381 -3.57 -13.65 6.15
N GLN A 382 -2.51 -13.02 6.72
CA GLN A 382 -1.42 -13.52 7.60
C GLN A 382 -0.21 -14.17 6.91
N ASP A 383 1.06 -13.88 7.23
CA ASP A 383 1.72 -13.57 8.52
C ASP A 383 3.03 -12.77 8.31
N LYS A 384 3.47 -12.01 9.33
CA LYS A 384 4.87 -11.55 9.45
C LYS A 384 5.32 -11.56 10.91
N THR A 385 6.53 -12.08 11.07
CA THR A 385 7.36 -12.24 12.28
C THR A 385 7.71 -10.92 12.98
N PRO A 386 7.78 -10.87 14.32
CA PRO A 386 8.19 -9.68 15.08
C PRO A 386 9.70 -9.70 15.41
N ASP A 387 10.40 -8.62 15.08
CA ASP A 387 11.76 -8.31 15.58
C ASP A 387 11.83 -6.81 15.95
N SER A 388 11.45 -6.49 17.19
CA SER A 388 11.98 -5.35 17.95
C SER A 388 11.52 -5.46 19.42
N ASN A 389 12.45 -5.82 20.32
CA ASN A 389 12.23 -5.69 21.75
C ASN A 389 12.79 -4.34 22.20
N SER A 390 11.94 -3.42 22.68
CA SER A 390 12.40 -2.22 23.36
C SER A 390 11.23 -1.42 23.96
N ILE A 391 11.32 -1.02 25.24
CA ILE A 391 11.05 0.33 25.80
C ILE A 391 11.01 0.24 27.34
N GLN A 392 11.83 1.05 28.01
CA GLN A 392 11.66 1.44 29.41
C GLN A 392 11.21 2.89 29.49
N SER A 393 10.05 3.17 30.09
CA SER A 393 9.55 4.54 30.30
C SER A 393 9.93 5.07 31.70
N THR A 394 10.51 6.27 31.77
CA THR A 394 10.92 6.93 33.03
C THR A 394 10.15 8.22 33.33
N THR A 395 9.45 8.25 34.45
CA THR A 395 8.90 9.48 35.03
C THR A 395 9.98 10.31 35.76
N PRO A 396 9.89 11.65 35.87
CA PRO A 396 10.94 12.49 36.43
C PRO A 396 10.88 12.58 37.97
N THR A 397 11.40 11.58 38.67
CA THR A 397 12.17 11.82 39.91
C THR A 397 13.61 11.37 39.66
N ASN A 398 14.59 11.94 40.37
CA ASN A 398 15.97 11.45 40.31
C ASN A 398 16.03 9.93 40.61
N THR A 399 15.09 9.44 41.43
CA THR A 399 14.95 8.05 41.85
C THR A 399 14.37 7.12 40.77
N SER A 400 13.21 7.43 40.17
CA SER A 400 12.59 6.59 39.12
C SER A 400 13.46 6.51 37.87
N LYS A 401 14.12 7.61 37.51
CA LYS A 401 15.09 7.66 36.40
C LYS A 401 16.34 6.79 36.69
N ALA A 402 16.88 6.86 37.92
CA ALA A 402 18.01 6.03 38.32
C ALA A 402 17.66 4.53 38.34
N LEU A 403 16.46 4.17 38.80
CA LEU A 403 15.99 2.79 38.83
C LEU A 403 15.82 2.21 37.41
N ALA A 404 15.22 2.95 36.48
CA ALA A 404 15.13 2.48 35.10
C ALA A 404 16.51 2.36 34.42
N GLN A 405 17.42 3.33 34.61
CA GLN A 405 18.80 3.20 34.11
C GLN A 405 19.49 1.93 34.67
N ARG A 406 19.22 1.59 35.93
CA ARG A 406 19.73 0.39 36.57
C ARG A 406 19.11 -0.90 35.98
N LEU A 407 17.81 -0.90 35.68
CA LEU A 407 17.15 -2.02 34.99
C LEU A 407 17.67 -2.20 33.56
N HIS A 408 17.86 -1.10 32.82
CA HIS A 408 18.46 -1.13 31.48
C HIS A 408 19.85 -1.78 31.51
N ALA A 409 20.71 -1.39 32.45
CA ALA A 409 22.03 -2.00 32.62
C ALA A 409 21.95 -3.49 32.93
N LEU A 410 20.99 -3.91 33.76
CA LEU A 410 20.78 -5.32 34.13
C LEU A 410 20.30 -6.17 32.94
N LEU A 411 19.38 -5.65 32.13
CA LEU A 411 18.91 -6.31 30.90
C LEU A 411 20.00 -6.39 29.83
N THR A 412 20.82 -5.33 29.69
CA THR A 412 21.98 -5.32 28.79
C THR A 412 23.01 -6.39 29.18
N LEU A 413 23.24 -6.60 30.47
CA LEU A 413 24.13 -7.66 30.98
C LEU A 413 23.58 -9.07 30.76
N SER A 414 22.26 -9.19 30.54
CA SER A 414 21.57 -10.46 30.28
C SER A 414 21.36 -10.73 28.79
N ASP A 415 22.02 -9.95 27.92
CA ASP A 415 21.95 -10.06 26.45
C ASP A 415 20.56 -9.82 25.84
N VAL A 416 19.69 -9.07 26.55
CA VAL A 416 18.37 -8.68 26.06
C VAL A 416 18.40 -7.21 25.60
N PRO A 417 18.29 -6.91 24.29
CA PRO A 417 18.29 -5.55 23.81
C PRO A 417 17.01 -4.82 24.25
N PHE A 418 17.16 -3.61 24.79
CA PHE A 418 16.05 -2.75 25.24
C PHE A 418 16.42 -1.28 25.04
N ASP A 419 15.47 -0.46 24.59
CA ASP A 419 15.66 1.01 24.53
C ASP A 419 15.09 1.67 25.79
N LEU A 420 15.78 2.70 26.30
CA LEU A 420 15.29 3.57 27.37
C LEU A 420 14.69 4.85 26.77
N VAL A 421 13.42 5.13 27.07
CA VAL A 421 12.64 6.25 26.50
C VAL A 421 12.02 7.11 27.60
N ASP A 422 11.99 8.42 27.40
CA ASP A 422 11.30 9.36 28.27
C ASP A 422 9.83 9.47 27.80
N PRO A 423 8.82 9.37 28.69
CA PRO A 423 7.41 9.43 28.33
C PRO A 423 7.00 10.69 27.57
N LYS A 424 7.73 11.81 27.71
CA LYS A 424 7.47 13.03 26.93
C LYS A 424 7.83 12.91 25.45
N ASP A 425 8.78 12.01 25.14
CA ASP A 425 9.31 11.75 23.80
C ASP A 425 8.65 10.50 23.18
N TYR A 426 7.72 9.88 23.90
CA TYR A 426 7.01 8.65 23.49
C TYR A 426 5.63 8.96 22.92
N GLU A 427 5.33 8.45 21.73
CA GLU A 427 4.00 8.59 21.11
C GLU A 427 3.11 7.39 21.53
N PRO A 428 2.00 7.59 22.26
CA PRO A 428 1.19 6.51 22.81
C PRO A 428 0.61 5.53 21.76
N GLU A 429 0.40 6.00 20.52
CA GLU A 429 -0.08 5.17 19.41
C GLU A 429 0.90 4.05 19.02
N ASP A 430 2.18 4.19 19.36
CA ASP A 430 3.19 3.16 19.11
C ASP A 430 3.07 1.97 20.07
N LEU A 431 2.34 2.10 21.18
CA LEU A 431 2.17 1.03 22.18
C LEU A 431 1.55 -0.25 21.60
N CYS A 432 0.72 -0.13 20.57
CA CYS A 432 0.09 -1.27 19.89
C CYS A 432 1.08 -2.08 19.02
N LYS A 433 2.28 -1.54 18.78
CA LYS A 433 3.33 -2.15 17.96
C LYS A 433 4.40 -2.81 18.82
N GLU A 434 4.38 -2.58 20.14
CA GLU A 434 5.39 -3.07 21.06
C GLU A 434 4.98 -4.43 21.64
N THR A 435 5.93 -5.39 21.65
CA THR A 435 5.72 -6.75 22.16
C THR A 435 5.97 -6.87 23.66
N LEU A 436 6.79 -5.96 24.22
CA LEU A 436 7.20 -5.97 25.62
C LEU A 436 7.44 -4.54 26.14
N VAL A 437 6.71 -4.14 27.17
CA VAL A 437 6.79 -2.78 27.76
C VAL A 437 7.07 -2.83 29.26
N LEU A 438 8.14 -2.15 29.70
CA LEU A 438 8.48 -2.03 31.12
C LEU A 438 8.31 -0.59 31.59
N VAL A 439 7.47 -0.36 32.60
CA VAL A 439 7.12 0.99 33.07
C VAL A 439 7.62 1.22 34.49
N VAL A 440 8.40 2.29 34.71
CA VAL A 440 8.74 2.77 36.06
C VAL A 440 8.01 4.08 36.32
N ALA A 441 6.93 4.02 37.09
CA ALA A 441 5.98 5.11 37.27
C ALA A 441 6.08 5.71 38.69
N SER A 442 6.37 7.01 38.78
CA SER A 442 6.32 7.75 40.04
C SER A 442 4.93 8.35 40.28
N THR A 443 4.46 8.34 41.53
CA THR A 443 3.28 9.11 41.94
C THR A 443 3.71 10.47 42.50
N TRP A 444 3.14 11.57 41.98
CA TRP A 444 3.47 12.95 42.35
C TRP A 444 2.36 13.62 43.18
N GLU A 445 2.57 14.87 43.63
CA GLU A 445 1.64 15.67 44.44
C GLU A 445 0.17 15.49 44.03
N ASN A 446 -0.69 15.19 45.02
CA ASN A 446 -2.11 14.85 44.90
C ASN A 446 -2.45 13.48 44.28
N GLY A 447 -1.48 12.57 44.14
CA GLY A 447 -1.72 11.19 43.67
C GLY A 447 -1.73 11.02 42.15
N GLY A 448 -1.38 12.07 41.40
CA GLY A 448 -1.36 12.08 39.93
C GLY A 448 0.03 11.78 39.32
N PRO A 449 0.10 11.58 38.00
CA PRO A 449 1.37 11.40 37.30
C PRO A 449 2.15 12.73 37.20
N PRO A 450 3.48 12.69 37.07
CA PRO A 450 4.26 13.89 36.72
C PRO A 450 3.84 14.48 35.37
N GLN A 451 4.08 15.79 35.18
CA GLN A 451 3.67 16.53 33.98
C GLN A 451 4.15 15.88 32.67
N ASP A 452 5.38 15.34 32.66
CA ASP A 452 5.99 14.68 31.50
C ASP A 452 5.29 13.36 31.11
N ALA A 453 4.57 12.73 32.04
CA ALA A 453 3.85 11.47 31.81
C ALA A 453 2.33 11.64 31.75
N ALA A 454 1.82 12.84 32.02
CA ALA A 454 0.38 13.12 32.04
C ALA A 454 -0.29 12.78 30.70
N PHE A 455 0.39 13.04 29.57
CA PHE A 455 -0.14 12.73 28.24
C PHE A 455 -0.34 11.22 28.03
N LEU A 456 0.67 10.40 28.35
CA LEU A 456 0.61 8.94 28.19
C LEU A 456 -0.45 8.33 29.12
N VAL A 457 -0.52 8.77 30.38
CA VAL A 457 -1.51 8.27 31.35
C VAL A 457 -2.94 8.67 30.95
N ASN A 458 -3.16 9.91 30.53
CA ASN A 458 -4.46 10.34 30.04
C ASN A 458 -4.87 9.58 28.78
N TRP A 459 -3.93 9.35 27.85
CA TRP A 459 -4.21 8.57 26.65
C TRP A 459 -4.61 7.12 26.98
N LEU A 460 -3.94 6.47 27.95
CA LEU A 460 -4.30 5.12 28.41
C LEU A 460 -5.68 5.10 29.07
N ALA A 461 -5.97 6.10 29.90
CA ALA A 461 -7.27 6.25 30.55
C ALA A 461 -8.39 6.46 29.52
N GLU A 462 -8.19 7.35 28.53
CA GLU A 462 -9.14 7.60 27.45
C GLU A 462 -9.33 6.38 26.55
N SER A 463 -8.23 5.73 26.15
CA SER A 463 -8.26 4.56 25.27
C SER A 463 -8.96 3.37 25.91
N ALA A 464 -8.78 3.16 27.22
CA ALA A 464 -9.44 2.07 27.93
C ALA A 464 -10.95 2.30 28.14
N GLU A 465 -11.45 3.53 28.01
CA GLU A 465 -12.88 3.85 28.06
C GLU A 465 -13.48 4.10 26.65
N ASP A 466 -12.66 4.11 25.60
CA ASP A 466 -13.09 4.32 24.22
C ASP A 466 -13.58 3.00 23.60
N PHE A 467 -14.89 2.86 23.41
CA PHE A 467 -15.54 1.68 22.81
C PHE A 467 -15.06 1.35 21.37
N ARG A 468 -14.31 2.24 20.70
CA ARG A 468 -13.71 2.01 19.37
C ARG A 468 -12.33 1.36 19.44
N VAL A 469 -11.64 1.54 20.56
CA VAL A 469 -10.40 0.86 20.86
C VAL A 469 -10.84 -0.52 21.32
N GLY A 470 -10.62 -1.54 20.47
CA GLY A 470 -10.98 -2.90 20.82
C GLY A 470 -10.36 -3.27 22.17
N ALA A 471 -11.09 -3.96 23.04
CA ALA A 471 -10.59 -4.40 24.36
C ALA A 471 -9.33 -5.30 24.30
N LEU A 472 -8.86 -5.61 23.09
CA LEU A 472 -7.71 -6.45 22.76
C LEU A 472 -6.64 -5.69 21.94
N VAL A 473 -6.66 -4.36 21.94
CA VAL A 473 -5.69 -3.53 21.19
C VAL A 473 -4.24 -3.80 21.61
N LEU A 474 -4.02 -4.22 22.86
CA LEU A 474 -2.71 -4.60 23.39
C LEU A 474 -2.55 -6.11 23.59
N LYS A 475 -3.33 -6.98 22.91
CA LYS A 475 -3.30 -8.45 23.10
C LYS A 475 -1.92 -9.11 22.93
N GLU A 476 -1.07 -8.51 22.09
CA GLU A 476 0.28 -9.00 21.79
C GLU A 476 1.36 -8.31 22.65
N CYS A 477 0.99 -7.25 23.37
CA CYS A 477 1.88 -6.52 24.27
C CYS A 477 1.91 -7.20 25.63
N ARG A 478 3.09 -7.69 26.01
CA ARG A 478 3.36 -8.09 27.39
C ARG A 478 3.92 -6.90 28.17
N PHE A 479 3.57 -6.72 29.43
CA PHE A 479 4.03 -5.56 30.21
C PHE A 479 4.38 -5.88 31.66
N ALA A 480 5.20 -5.03 32.28
CA ALA A 480 5.41 -5.02 33.74
C ALA A 480 5.55 -3.59 34.24
N VAL A 481 4.99 -3.30 35.41
CA VAL A 481 5.00 -1.96 36.01
C VAL A 481 5.68 -1.99 37.38
N PHE A 482 6.50 -0.98 37.66
CA PHE A 482 7.06 -0.72 38.98
C PHE A 482 6.68 0.70 39.43
N GLY A 483 6.02 0.82 40.57
CA GLY A 483 5.66 2.07 41.21
C GLY A 483 6.76 2.61 42.10
N VAL A 484 7.01 3.92 42.01
CA VAL A 484 7.86 4.67 42.94
C VAL A 484 6.98 5.68 43.67
N GLY A 485 6.55 5.33 44.88
CA GLY A 485 5.64 6.12 45.70
C GLY A 485 6.26 6.44 47.05
N SER A 486 5.71 7.46 47.72
CA SER A 486 6.01 7.80 49.11
C SER A 486 4.85 7.35 49.98
N GLY A 487 5.12 6.54 51.01
CA GLY A 487 4.14 6.10 52.01
C GLY A 487 3.42 7.27 52.70
N SER A 488 3.99 8.48 52.65
CA SER A 488 3.34 9.73 53.08
C SER A 488 2.06 10.09 52.30
N TYR A 489 1.85 9.52 51.09
CA TYR A 489 0.67 9.75 50.26
C TYR A 489 -0.57 8.91 50.63
N GLY A 490 -0.51 8.12 51.71
CA GLY A 490 -1.67 7.39 52.25
C GLY A 490 -2.34 6.49 51.21
N GLU A 491 -3.65 6.66 51.00
CA GLU A 491 -4.45 5.88 50.03
C GLU A 491 -4.00 6.04 48.57
N THR A 492 -3.25 7.12 48.26
CA THR A 492 -2.72 7.37 46.91
C THR A 492 -1.29 6.89 46.70
N PHE A 493 -0.70 6.17 47.68
CA PHE A 493 0.60 5.51 47.54
C PHE A 493 0.67 4.65 46.27
N ASN A 494 1.59 4.90 45.33
CA ASN A 494 1.70 4.16 44.05
C ASN A 494 0.44 4.15 43.14
N ALA A 495 -0.49 5.10 43.33
CA ALA A 495 -1.74 5.17 42.56
C ALA A 495 -1.55 5.20 41.03
N VAL A 496 -0.55 5.94 40.52
CA VAL A 496 -0.27 6.05 39.08
C VAL A 496 0.16 4.71 38.49
N ALA A 497 1.00 3.95 39.20
CA ALA A 497 1.47 2.65 38.75
C ALA A 497 0.33 1.62 38.73
N ARG A 498 -0.56 1.67 39.73
CA ARG A 498 -1.79 0.85 39.76
C ARG A 498 -2.75 1.19 38.62
N ASP A 499 -2.96 2.47 38.35
CA ASP A 499 -3.85 2.91 37.26
C ASP A 499 -3.29 2.48 35.89
N VAL A 500 -2.01 2.75 35.61
CA VAL A 500 -1.36 2.34 34.36
C VAL A 500 -1.46 0.82 34.15
N ALA A 501 -1.15 0.02 35.18
CA ALA A 501 -1.28 -1.43 35.10
C ALA A 501 -2.72 -1.86 34.83
N ALA A 502 -3.71 -1.27 35.51
CA ALA A 502 -5.13 -1.58 35.29
C ALA A 502 -5.61 -1.23 33.86
N LYS A 503 -5.20 -0.07 33.32
CA LYS A 503 -5.56 0.35 31.97
C LYS A 503 -4.89 -0.50 30.89
N LEU A 504 -3.63 -0.90 31.09
CA LEU A 504 -2.95 -1.85 30.18
C LEU A 504 -3.65 -3.22 30.15
N ARG A 505 -4.10 -3.74 31.31
CA ARG A 505 -4.92 -4.97 31.36
C ARG A 505 -6.26 -4.80 30.64
N LYS A 506 -6.95 -3.67 30.87
CA LYS A 506 -8.26 -3.39 30.25
C LYS A 506 -8.18 -3.28 28.71
N LEU A 507 -7.02 -2.90 28.18
CA LEU A 507 -6.72 -2.86 26.75
C LEU A 507 -6.22 -4.20 26.17
N GLY A 508 -6.15 -5.26 26.99
CA GLY A 508 -5.80 -6.61 26.58
C GLY A 508 -4.32 -6.98 26.76
N GLY A 509 -3.51 -6.12 27.39
CA GLY A 509 -2.10 -6.41 27.67
C GLY A 509 -1.90 -7.55 28.68
N ARG A 510 -0.84 -8.35 28.50
CA ARG A 510 -0.49 -9.47 29.39
C ARG A 510 0.60 -9.07 30.39
N GLU A 511 0.33 -9.19 31.68
CA GLU A 511 1.30 -8.81 32.74
C GLU A 511 2.36 -9.92 32.94
N LEU A 512 3.66 -9.61 32.81
CA LEU A 512 4.74 -10.61 33.00
C LEU A 512 4.95 -10.96 34.47
N VAL A 513 5.03 -9.93 35.30
CA VAL A 513 5.29 -10.03 36.74
C VAL A 513 4.37 -9.05 37.44
N GLU A 514 3.94 -9.41 38.65
CA GLU A 514 3.09 -8.56 39.47
C GLU A 514 3.70 -7.17 39.65
N LEU A 515 2.82 -6.15 39.63
CA LEU A 515 3.15 -4.76 39.96
C LEU A 515 4.06 -4.67 41.20
N GLY A 516 5.27 -4.13 41.01
CA GLY A 516 6.16 -3.84 42.14
C GLY A 516 5.81 -2.49 42.75
N GLU A 517 5.62 -2.42 44.07
CA GLU A 517 5.34 -1.17 44.77
C GLU A 517 6.54 -0.77 45.64
N GLY A 518 7.28 0.25 45.18
CA GLY A 518 8.39 0.83 45.91
C GLY A 518 7.93 1.94 46.85
N ASP A 519 8.45 1.94 48.08
CA ASP A 519 8.28 3.03 49.04
C ASP A 519 9.61 3.77 49.26
N VAL A 520 9.63 5.07 48.97
CA VAL A 520 10.80 5.93 49.19
C VAL A 520 11.02 6.27 50.68
N ASP A 521 10.01 6.13 51.54
CA ASP A 521 10.06 6.55 52.95
C ASP A 521 10.53 5.43 53.91
N LEU A 522 10.27 4.16 53.57
CA LEU A 522 10.55 3.00 54.43
C LEU A 522 11.91 2.31 54.19
N GLY A 523 12.74 2.83 53.26
CA GLY A 523 14.16 2.47 53.14
C GLY A 523 14.53 1.16 52.42
N ASP A 524 13.57 0.30 52.02
CA ASP A 524 13.84 -0.93 51.23
C ASP A 524 13.48 -0.79 49.72
N LEU A 525 13.44 0.42 49.18
CA LEU A 525 13.11 0.64 47.76
C LEU A 525 14.01 -0.17 46.80
N ASN A 526 15.31 -0.13 47.04
CA ASN A 526 16.29 -0.82 46.18
C ASN A 526 16.17 -2.34 46.31
N GLY A 527 15.91 -2.88 47.51
CA GLY A 527 15.75 -4.32 47.70
C GLY A 527 14.47 -4.85 47.05
N VAL A 528 13.37 -4.10 47.14
CA VAL A 528 12.10 -4.43 46.45
C VAL A 528 12.29 -4.39 44.92
N PHE A 529 12.97 -3.35 44.41
CA PHE A 529 13.26 -3.22 42.99
C PHE A 529 14.18 -4.33 42.46
N ASP A 530 15.21 -4.71 43.23
CA ASP A 530 16.17 -5.75 42.84
C ASP A 530 15.48 -7.13 42.77
N ARG A 531 14.60 -7.44 43.72
CA ARG A 531 13.79 -8.67 43.68
C ARG A 531 12.82 -8.67 42.48
N TRP A 532 12.19 -7.53 42.19
CA TRP A 532 11.26 -7.40 41.06
C TRP A 532 11.97 -7.51 39.71
N SER A 533 13.10 -6.84 39.53
CA SER A 533 13.91 -6.89 38.30
C SER A 533 14.52 -8.26 38.04
N GLN A 534 14.96 -8.98 39.07
CA GLN A 534 15.43 -10.37 38.95
C GLN A 534 14.33 -11.31 38.46
N LYS A 535 13.07 -11.13 38.89
CA LYS A 535 11.93 -11.92 38.38
C LYS A 535 11.71 -11.69 36.89
N ILE A 536 11.80 -10.44 36.43
CA ILE A 536 11.66 -10.11 34.99
C ILE A 536 12.73 -10.82 34.18
N VAL A 537 13.99 -10.75 34.61
CA VAL A 537 15.10 -11.42 33.90
C VAL A 537 14.95 -12.94 33.94
N GLY A 538 14.47 -13.50 35.06
CA GLY A 538 14.16 -14.92 35.15
C GLY A 538 13.09 -15.38 34.16
N VAL A 539 12.00 -14.60 34.01
CA VAL A 539 10.93 -14.88 33.03
C VAL A 539 11.44 -14.71 31.60
N LEU A 540 12.19 -13.64 31.30
CA LEU A 540 12.73 -13.40 29.96
C LEU A 540 13.77 -14.42 29.51
N ASN A 541 14.51 -15.01 30.45
CA ASN A 541 15.47 -16.08 30.19
C ASN A 541 14.82 -17.49 30.18
N GLY A 542 13.50 -17.60 30.33
CA GLY A 542 12.76 -18.88 30.33
C GLY A 542 12.95 -19.74 31.58
N ASN A 543 13.42 -19.16 32.70
CA ASN A 543 13.74 -19.87 33.94
C ASN A 543 12.59 -19.87 34.97
N ILE A 544 11.50 -19.13 34.71
CA ILE A 544 10.34 -18.96 35.60
C ILE A 544 9.06 -18.97 34.74
N GLU A 545 8.00 -19.68 35.15
CA GLU A 545 6.69 -19.70 34.47
C GLU A 545 5.98 -18.33 34.56
N GLU A 546 5.32 -17.90 33.46
CA GLU A 546 4.56 -16.64 33.38
C GLU A 546 3.30 -16.70 34.29
N ASN A 547 2.86 -15.55 34.82
CA ASN A 547 1.71 -15.49 35.72
C ASN A 547 0.37 -15.67 34.94
N GLU A 548 -0.25 -16.85 35.00
CA GLU A 548 -1.44 -17.22 34.19
C GLU A 548 -2.79 -16.60 34.64
N GLN A 549 -2.85 -15.67 35.60
CA GLN A 549 -4.12 -15.18 36.19
C GLN A 549 -4.85 -14.06 35.40
N GLY A 550 -4.57 -13.86 34.10
CA GLY A 550 -5.10 -12.73 33.33
C GLY A 550 -6.47 -12.90 32.63
N LEU A 551 -7.05 -14.10 32.55
CA LEU A 551 -8.30 -14.35 31.82
C LEU A 551 -9.45 -14.74 32.76
N GLY A 552 -10.07 -13.75 33.42
CA GLY A 552 -11.21 -13.95 34.30
C GLY A 552 -12.42 -13.07 33.96
N ASN A 553 -13.48 -13.70 33.43
CA ASN A 553 -14.88 -13.26 33.30
C ASN A 553 -15.19 -11.97 32.51
N TYR A 554 -15.40 -12.12 31.19
CA TYR A 554 -16.38 -11.31 30.46
C TYR A 554 -17.54 -12.21 30.01
N VAL A 555 -18.70 -11.98 30.62
CA VAL A 555 -19.97 -12.65 30.32
C VAL A 555 -20.49 -12.10 29.00
N ALA A 556 -20.55 -12.96 27.97
CA ALA A 556 -21.32 -12.69 26.75
C ALA A 556 -22.81 -12.82 27.07
N GLY A 557 -23.54 -11.70 27.01
CA GLY A 557 -24.99 -11.72 26.98
C GLY A 557 -25.47 -12.22 25.63
N SER A 558 -26.14 -13.37 25.64
CA SER A 558 -26.76 -14.03 24.50
C SER A 558 -28.06 -13.32 24.08
N GLU A 559 -28.18 -12.94 22.81
CA GLU A 559 -29.46 -12.96 22.10
C GLU A 559 -29.24 -13.56 20.70
N SER A 560 -30.23 -14.33 20.28
CA SER A 560 -30.21 -15.46 19.34
C SER A 560 -30.09 -15.10 17.86
N GLU A 561 -29.21 -15.79 17.14
CA GLU A 561 -29.25 -15.92 15.68
C GLU A 561 -30.22 -17.06 15.29
N GLY A 562 -31.17 -16.74 14.41
CA GLY A 562 -31.97 -17.72 13.68
C GLY A 562 -31.35 -17.94 12.30
N GLU A 563 -31.05 -19.20 11.99
CA GLU A 563 -30.62 -19.68 10.68
C GLU A 563 -31.71 -19.42 9.62
N TYR A 564 -31.33 -18.82 8.49
CA TYR A 564 -31.97 -19.07 7.20
C TYR A 564 -30.91 -19.08 6.09
N SER A 565 -31.14 -20.00 5.16
CA SER A 565 -30.31 -20.56 4.10
C SER A 565 -29.85 -19.59 3.02
N GLU A 566 -28.61 -19.79 2.57
CA GLU A 566 -28.07 -19.32 1.29
C GLU A 566 -28.73 -20.09 0.13
N GLU A 567 -29.35 -19.36 -0.80
CA GLU A 567 -29.61 -19.83 -2.16
C GLU A 567 -28.76 -18.96 -3.11
N ASP A 568 -28.07 -19.66 -4.01
CA ASP A 568 -27.24 -19.16 -5.10
C ASP A 568 -27.98 -18.13 -5.98
N ASP A 569 -27.28 -17.09 -6.45
CA ASP A 569 -27.45 -16.56 -7.81
C ASP A 569 -26.30 -15.62 -8.22
N GLU A 570 -25.45 -16.18 -9.10
CA GLU A 570 -24.74 -15.59 -10.24
C GLU A 570 -23.91 -14.29 -10.08
N ASP A 571 -22.60 -14.49 -9.89
CA ASP A 571 -21.54 -13.47 -9.98
C ASP A 571 -21.38 -12.92 -11.41
N VAL A 572 -21.47 -11.60 -11.53
CA VAL A 572 -21.05 -10.83 -12.72
C VAL A 572 -19.72 -10.14 -12.39
N GLU A 573 -18.62 -10.71 -12.87
CA GLU A 573 -17.29 -10.14 -12.73
C GLU A 573 -17.03 -8.97 -13.70
N GLU A 574 -16.44 -7.86 -13.24
CA GLU A 574 -15.59 -7.04 -14.11
C GLU A 574 -14.48 -6.21 -13.42
N SER A 575 -13.24 -6.65 -13.69
CA SER A 575 -12.00 -5.92 -14.01
C SER A 575 -11.74 -4.49 -13.50
N ASP A 576 -10.86 -4.42 -12.49
CA ASP A 576 -10.16 -3.22 -12.03
C ASP A 576 -9.12 -2.70 -13.06
N VAL A 577 -9.05 -1.37 -13.21
CA VAL A 577 -7.93 -0.66 -13.84
C VAL A 577 -7.53 0.48 -12.92
N VAL A 578 -6.39 0.33 -12.25
CA VAL A 578 -5.79 1.31 -11.33
C VAL A 578 -4.85 2.23 -12.12
N ASP A 579 -5.09 3.55 -12.09
CA ASP A 579 -4.16 4.56 -12.63
C ASP A 579 -2.88 4.61 -11.77
N LEU A 580 -1.72 4.67 -12.42
CA LEU A 580 -0.36 4.53 -11.86
C LEU A 580 0.10 5.64 -10.88
N GLU A 581 -0.78 6.57 -10.45
CA GLU A 581 -0.45 7.60 -9.45
C GLU A 581 -0.65 7.12 -7.99
N ASP A 582 -1.24 5.94 -7.73
CA ASP A 582 -1.65 5.49 -6.37
C ASP A 582 -0.80 4.35 -5.75
N ILE A 583 0.30 3.90 -6.35
CA ILE A 583 1.20 2.89 -5.77
C ILE A 583 2.49 3.53 -5.24
N ALA A 584 2.42 4.16 -4.06
CA ALA A 584 3.62 4.52 -3.30
C ALA A 584 3.36 4.61 -1.78
N GLY A 585 2.71 3.57 -1.23
CA GLY A 585 2.26 3.52 0.16
C GLY A 585 3.13 2.73 1.15
N LYS A 586 4.40 2.44 0.88
CA LYS A 586 5.30 1.79 1.87
C LYS A 586 6.59 2.59 2.06
N GLY A 587 6.74 3.19 3.24
CA GLY A 587 7.95 3.87 3.68
C GLY A 587 9.06 2.90 4.09
N PRO A 588 10.32 3.38 4.25
CA PRO A 588 11.45 2.53 4.62
C PRO A 588 11.36 2.03 6.08
N SER A 589 11.91 0.84 6.31
CA SER A 589 11.98 0.17 7.63
C SER A 589 12.85 0.94 8.64
N ARG A 590 12.54 0.78 9.95
CA ARG A 590 13.15 1.42 11.14
C ARG A 590 14.69 1.32 11.21
N ARG A 591 15.35 0.43 10.46
CA ARG A 591 16.82 0.29 10.47
C ARG A 591 17.58 1.53 9.97
N SER A 592 17.02 2.35 9.06
CA SER A 592 17.71 3.57 8.59
C SER A 592 17.57 4.78 9.53
N ALA A 593 16.76 4.70 10.59
CA ALA A 593 16.60 5.80 11.55
C ALA A 593 17.73 5.85 12.61
N VAL A 594 18.41 4.73 12.85
CA VAL A 594 19.44 4.61 13.88
C VAL A 594 20.76 5.28 13.44
N GLU A 595 21.10 5.21 12.14
CA GLU A 595 22.34 5.82 11.63
C GLU A 595 22.29 7.36 11.53
N ALA A 596 21.09 7.95 11.50
CA ALA A 596 20.93 9.42 11.45
C ALA A 596 21.23 10.11 12.80
N LYS A 597 21.24 9.38 13.92
CA LYS A 597 21.57 9.92 15.25
C LYS A 597 23.08 9.99 15.54
N ALA A 598 23.93 9.37 14.72
CA ALA A 598 25.38 9.27 15.00
C ALA A 598 26.22 10.44 14.44
N ASN A 599 25.68 11.30 13.57
CA ASN A 599 26.48 12.38 12.96
C ASN A 599 25.68 13.68 12.76
N GLY A 600 25.40 14.37 13.86
CA GLY A 600 24.84 15.72 13.80
C GLY A 600 25.00 16.44 15.13
N LYS A 601 26.07 17.23 15.27
CA LYS A 601 26.20 18.25 16.33
C LYS A 601 24.98 19.18 16.26
N VAL A 602 24.08 19.02 17.23
CA VAL A 602 22.96 19.93 17.47
C VAL A 602 23.54 21.24 17.99
N ASN A 603 23.57 22.28 17.16
CA ASN A 603 23.69 23.65 17.65
C ASN A 603 22.35 24.04 18.26
N GLY A 604 22.11 23.59 19.49
CA GLY A 604 20.96 23.99 20.29
C GLY A 604 21.18 25.39 20.83
N HIS A 605 20.58 26.39 20.19
CA HIS A 605 20.00 27.48 20.95
C HIS A 605 18.64 26.99 21.44
N ALA A 606 18.53 26.84 22.75
CA ALA A 606 17.26 26.59 23.42
C ALA A 606 16.33 27.78 23.17
N SER A 607 15.26 27.55 22.43
CA SER A 607 14.08 28.42 22.43
C SER A 607 12.87 27.57 22.82
N ASN A 608 12.08 28.06 23.78
CA ASN A 608 10.78 27.54 24.24
C ASN A 608 9.73 27.40 23.11
N GLY A 609 9.97 26.59 22.07
CA GLY A 609 9.14 26.53 20.87
C GLY A 609 8.08 25.42 20.90
N GLU A 610 6.83 25.78 20.63
CA GLU A 610 5.70 24.85 20.40
C GLU A 610 6.01 23.80 19.30
N LYS A 611 5.45 22.59 19.43
CA LYS A 611 5.63 21.45 18.50
C LYS A 611 5.05 21.78 17.12
N GLU A 612 5.78 21.45 16.04
CA GLU A 612 5.27 21.54 14.67
C GLU A 612 4.22 20.45 14.38
N MET A 613 3.19 20.75 13.59
CA MET A 613 2.13 19.79 13.22
C MET A 613 2.65 18.68 12.30
N VAL A 614 3.50 19.03 11.34
CA VAL A 614 4.02 18.08 10.35
C VAL A 614 5.47 17.72 10.68
N THR A 615 5.68 16.50 11.15
CA THR A 615 7.03 15.96 11.38
C THR A 615 7.78 15.78 10.05
N PRO A 616 9.12 15.71 10.05
CA PRO A 616 9.91 15.49 8.82
C PRO A 616 9.50 14.22 8.05
N VAL A 617 9.06 13.18 8.75
CA VAL A 617 8.60 11.92 8.15
C VAL A 617 7.26 12.11 7.44
N ILE A 618 6.28 12.73 8.11
CA ILE A 618 4.97 13.03 7.53
C ILE A 618 5.13 13.97 6.32
N ARG A 619 6.00 14.98 6.43
CA ARG A 619 6.33 15.89 5.33
C ARG A 619 6.82 15.14 4.10
N ALA A 620 7.79 14.23 4.27
CA ALA A 620 8.33 13.45 3.15
C ALA A 620 7.26 12.58 2.47
N ASN A 621 6.33 12.01 3.24
CA ASN A 621 5.24 11.21 2.71
C ASN A 621 4.22 12.07 1.94
N LEU A 622 3.81 13.21 2.50
CA LEU A 622 2.92 14.15 1.83
C LEU A 622 3.55 14.70 0.54
N GLU A 623 4.84 15.04 0.56
CA GLU A 623 5.55 15.52 -0.63
C GLU A 623 5.63 14.47 -1.74
N LYS A 624 5.75 13.18 -1.41
CA LYS A 624 5.66 12.07 -2.38
C LYS A 624 4.29 11.98 -3.04
N GLN A 625 3.21 12.25 -2.29
CA GLN A 625 1.83 12.28 -2.79
C GLN A 625 1.48 13.58 -3.56
N GLY A 626 2.47 14.42 -3.84
CA GLY A 626 2.33 15.66 -4.61
C GLY A 626 1.90 16.89 -3.79
N TYR A 627 1.78 16.79 -2.46
CA TYR A 627 1.52 17.95 -1.61
C TYR A 627 2.75 18.85 -1.54
N LYS A 628 2.51 20.16 -1.45
CA LYS A 628 3.53 21.13 -1.05
C LYS A 628 3.16 21.65 0.34
N VAL A 629 3.88 21.16 1.36
CA VAL A 629 3.65 21.54 2.75
C VAL A 629 4.16 22.96 2.97
N ILE A 630 3.33 23.80 3.57
CA ILE A 630 3.57 25.22 3.83
C ILE A 630 3.73 25.40 5.34
N GLY A 631 4.86 25.99 5.75
CA GLY A 631 5.17 26.17 7.16
C GLY A 631 5.17 24.84 7.91
N SER A 632 4.57 24.86 9.09
CA SER A 632 4.48 23.74 10.03
C SER A 632 3.17 22.95 9.93
N HIS A 633 2.10 23.50 9.34
CA HIS A 633 0.74 22.93 9.42
C HIS A 633 -0.14 23.04 8.16
N SER A 634 0.28 23.79 7.15
CA SER A 634 -0.54 24.10 5.96
C SER A 634 -0.08 23.30 4.72
N GLY A 635 -0.88 23.30 3.66
CA GLY A 635 -0.49 22.65 2.40
C GLY A 635 -1.26 23.12 1.18
N VAL A 636 -0.65 22.96 0.00
CA VAL A 636 -1.26 23.23 -1.32
C VAL A 636 -0.96 22.07 -2.27
N LYS A 637 -1.91 21.75 -3.17
CA LYS A 637 -1.74 20.72 -4.21
C LYS A 637 -2.45 21.17 -5.49
N ILE A 638 -1.97 20.68 -6.63
CA ILE A 638 -2.66 20.88 -7.91
C ILE A 638 -3.81 19.87 -8.04
N CYS A 639 -5.02 20.35 -8.28
CA CYS A 639 -6.18 19.49 -8.46
C CYS A 639 -6.08 18.71 -9.78
N ARG A 640 -6.58 17.47 -9.79
CA ARG A 640 -6.69 16.65 -11.02
C ARG A 640 -7.43 17.39 -12.14
N TRP A 641 -8.50 18.10 -11.79
CA TRP A 641 -9.31 18.86 -12.75
C TRP A 641 -8.61 20.11 -13.27
N THR A 642 -7.71 20.72 -12.50
CA THR A 642 -6.82 21.78 -12.99
C THR A 642 -5.93 21.24 -14.10
N LYS A 643 -5.29 20.08 -13.91
CA LYS A 643 -4.48 19.41 -14.96
C LYS A 643 -5.34 19.12 -16.21
N SER A 644 -6.56 18.63 -16.02
CA SER A 644 -7.50 18.32 -17.11
C SER A 644 -7.91 19.56 -17.90
N GLN A 645 -8.36 20.61 -17.22
CA GLN A 645 -8.83 21.83 -17.86
C GLN A 645 -7.69 22.58 -18.57
N LEU A 646 -6.47 22.59 -18.00
CA LEU A 646 -5.28 23.12 -18.69
C LEU A 646 -5.04 22.45 -20.05
N ARG A 647 -5.40 21.16 -20.19
CA ARG A 647 -5.30 20.40 -21.44
C ARG A 647 -6.53 20.55 -22.34
N GLY A 648 -7.49 21.40 -21.97
CA GLY A 648 -8.77 21.55 -22.66
C GLY A 648 -9.71 20.34 -22.56
N ARG A 649 -9.46 19.43 -21.59
CA ARG A 649 -10.15 18.12 -21.49
C ARG A 649 -11.38 18.11 -20.58
N GLY A 650 -11.79 19.26 -20.03
CA GLY A 650 -12.87 19.33 -19.06
C GLY A 650 -12.45 19.92 -17.71
N GLY A 651 -13.25 20.84 -17.17
CA GLY A 651 -13.20 21.29 -15.77
C GLY A 651 -13.99 20.37 -14.83
N CYS A 652 -13.86 20.60 -13.52
CA CYS A 652 -14.64 19.86 -12.52
C CYS A 652 -16.12 20.27 -12.53
N TYR A 653 -16.96 19.49 -11.84
CA TYR A 653 -18.39 19.76 -11.68
C TYR A 653 -18.72 21.17 -11.13
N LYS A 654 -17.81 21.78 -10.36
CA LYS A 654 -18.03 23.14 -9.84
C LYS A 654 -18.00 24.20 -10.93
N HIS A 655 -17.39 23.91 -12.09
CA HIS A 655 -17.51 24.75 -13.28
C HIS A 655 -18.97 24.76 -13.75
N SER A 656 -19.58 23.59 -13.88
CA SER A 656 -20.99 23.44 -14.25
C SER A 656 -21.92 24.10 -13.22
N PHE A 657 -21.70 23.86 -11.93
CA PHE A 657 -22.63 24.29 -10.89
C PHE A 657 -22.54 25.77 -10.57
N TYR A 658 -21.34 26.34 -10.53
CA TYR A 658 -21.08 27.67 -9.96
C TYR A 658 -20.19 28.57 -10.83
N GLY A 659 -19.74 28.08 -12.00
CA GLY A 659 -18.81 28.84 -12.86
C GLY A 659 -17.38 28.89 -12.33
N ILE A 660 -16.94 27.91 -11.53
CA ILE A 660 -15.56 27.85 -11.04
C ILE A 660 -14.64 27.29 -12.14
N GLU A 661 -13.73 28.11 -12.63
CA GLU A 661 -12.70 27.69 -13.57
C GLU A 661 -11.61 26.88 -12.84
N SER A 662 -11.53 25.58 -13.10
CA SER A 662 -10.63 24.66 -12.36
C SER A 662 -9.16 24.95 -12.65
N HIS A 663 -8.81 25.45 -13.83
CA HIS A 663 -7.43 25.86 -14.15
C HIS A 663 -6.97 27.11 -13.36
N ARG A 664 -7.90 27.87 -12.77
CA ARG A 664 -7.64 29.04 -11.91
C ARG A 664 -8.00 28.80 -10.43
N CYS A 665 -8.22 27.53 -10.07
CA CYS A 665 -8.55 27.13 -8.71
C CYS A 665 -7.29 26.63 -7.99
N MET A 666 -6.98 27.24 -6.86
CA MET A 666 -5.94 26.81 -5.93
C MET A 666 -6.56 25.96 -4.83
N GLU A 667 -6.15 24.71 -4.73
CA GLU A 667 -6.60 23.79 -3.67
C GLU A 667 -5.60 23.80 -2.51
N ALA A 668 -6.04 24.26 -1.34
CA ALA A 668 -5.18 24.48 -0.18
C ALA A 668 -5.88 24.08 1.13
N THR A 669 -5.09 23.97 2.19
CA THR A 669 -5.61 23.88 3.56
C THR A 669 -4.68 24.63 4.52
N PRO A 670 -5.23 25.40 5.48
CA PRO A 670 -4.47 25.98 6.57
C PRO A 670 -4.29 25.01 7.75
N SER A 671 -4.89 23.82 7.71
CA SER A 671 -4.78 22.83 8.78
C SER A 671 -4.80 21.42 8.22
N LEU A 672 -3.68 20.70 8.34
CA LEU A 672 -3.58 19.29 7.97
C LEU A 672 -4.21 18.35 9.02
N ALA A 673 -4.51 18.88 10.21
CA ALA A 673 -5.17 18.17 11.30
C ALA A 673 -6.69 18.15 11.15
N CYS A 674 -7.35 17.10 11.64
CA CYS A 674 -8.82 16.96 11.60
C CYS A 674 -9.37 16.35 12.89
N ALA A 675 -10.64 16.68 13.18
CA ALA A 675 -11.39 16.08 14.27
C ALA A 675 -12.12 14.77 13.89
N ASN A 676 -12.08 14.36 12.62
CA ASN A 676 -12.74 13.14 12.12
C ASN A 676 -11.73 12.17 11.50
N LYS A 677 -12.05 10.87 11.53
CA LYS A 677 -11.30 9.77 10.89
C LYS A 677 -12.20 9.01 9.90
N CYS A 678 -12.82 9.72 8.96
CA CYS A 678 -13.84 9.15 8.06
C CYS A 678 -13.33 7.94 7.25
N VAL A 679 -14.20 6.97 7.00
CA VAL A 679 -13.88 5.71 6.29
C VAL A 679 -13.44 5.92 4.84
N PHE A 680 -13.94 6.96 4.18
CA PHE A 680 -13.60 7.31 2.79
C PHE A 680 -12.47 8.33 2.68
N CYS A 681 -11.91 8.82 3.79
CA CYS A 681 -10.89 9.85 3.75
C CYS A 681 -9.53 9.25 3.37
N TRP A 682 -8.89 9.76 2.30
CA TRP A 682 -7.61 9.24 1.80
C TRP A 682 -6.45 9.33 2.82
N ARG A 683 -6.61 10.06 3.93
CA ARG A 683 -5.54 10.31 4.91
C ARG A 683 -4.97 9.04 5.58
N HIS A 684 -5.59 7.87 5.42
CA HIS A 684 -5.11 6.55 5.90
C HIS A 684 -4.34 6.59 7.25
N HIS A 685 -4.86 7.30 8.25
CA HIS A 685 -4.26 7.53 9.60
C HIS A 685 -2.88 8.19 9.66
N THR A 686 -2.32 8.67 8.55
CA THR A 686 -0.98 9.28 8.52
C THR A 686 -0.97 10.76 8.90
N ASN A 687 -2.14 11.41 8.87
CA ASN A 687 -2.27 12.83 9.20
C ASN A 687 -2.61 13.05 10.67
N PRO A 688 -2.14 14.17 11.26
CA PRO A 688 -2.48 14.51 12.64
C PRO A 688 -3.99 14.58 12.87
N VAL A 689 -4.41 14.20 14.07
CA VAL A 689 -5.78 14.35 14.53
C VAL A 689 -5.81 15.16 15.81
N GLY A 690 -6.86 15.94 16.01
CA GLY A 690 -6.97 16.79 17.20
C GLY A 690 -8.35 17.41 17.34
N LYS A 691 -8.74 17.64 18.60
CA LYS A 691 -9.97 18.35 18.98
C LYS A 691 -9.76 19.86 19.11
N SER A 692 -8.52 20.31 19.31
CA SER A 692 -8.15 21.71 19.50
C SER A 692 -6.79 22.01 18.85
N TRP A 693 -6.51 23.29 18.61
CA TRP A 693 -5.21 23.72 18.08
C TRP A 693 -4.13 23.65 19.15
N GLN A 694 -3.02 22.95 18.87
CA GLN A 694 -1.94 22.70 19.85
C GLN A 694 -0.54 22.88 19.25
N TRP A 695 -0.47 23.32 17.99
CA TRP A 695 0.76 23.38 17.22
C TRP A 695 1.23 24.81 17.04
N LYS A 696 2.52 24.95 16.72
CA LYS A 696 3.08 26.22 16.25
C LYS A 696 2.18 26.79 15.15
N MET A 697 1.75 28.02 15.33
CA MET A 697 0.89 28.72 14.37
C MET A 697 1.73 29.57 13.43
N ASP A 698 1.55 29.38 12.11
CA ASP A 698 2.14 30.22 11.08
C ASP A 698 1.20 31.38 10.73
N ASP A 699 1.76 32.50 10.28
CA ASP A 699 0.99 33.70 9.94
C ASP A 699 0.15 33.53 8.63
N PRO A 700 -1.11 34.02 8.58
CA PRO A 700 -1.98 33.92 7.41
C PRO A 700 -1.39 34.46 6.10
N LEU A 701 -0.66 35.59 6.16
CA LEU A 701 -0.04 36.20 4.97
C LEU A 701 1.04 35.28 4.42
N VAL A 702 1.88 34.73 5.31
CA VAL A 702 2.92 33.77 4.94
C VAL A 702 2.32 32.52 4.30
N ILE A 703 1.21 32.01 4.85
CA ILE A 703 0.51 30.85 4.29
C ILE A 703 0.03 31.15 2.87
N ILE A 704 -0.65 32.29 2.67
CA ILE A 704 -1.24 32.67 1.37
C ILE A 704 -0.16 32.97 0.32
N ASP A 705 0.85 33.77 0.65
CA ASP A 705 1.95 34.10 -0.26
C ASP A 705 2.66 32.84 -0.73
N THR A 706 2.99 31.97 0.23
CA THR A 706 3.66 30.70 -0.07
C THR A 706 2.75 29.76 -0.87
N ALA A 707 1.44 29.70 -0.57
CA ALA A 707 0.48 28.88 -1.31
C ALA A 707 0.37 29.33 -2.77
N ILE A 708 0.22 30.64 -3.02
CA ILE A 708 0.12 31.20 -4.37
C ILE A 708 1.41 30.93 -5.15
N ASP A 709 2.58 31.14 -4.53
CA ASP A 709 3.87 30.91 -5.18
C ASP A 709 4.10 29.45 -5.54
N LEU A 710 3.77 28.53 -4.63
CA LEU A 710 3.88 27.09 -4.88
C LEU A 710 2.87 26.63 -5.93
N HIS A 711 1.63 27.14 -5.89
CA HIS A 711 0.62 26.87 -6.92
C HIS A 711 1.10 27.33 -8.30
N LYS A 712 1.59 28.57 -8.42
CA LYS A 712 2.19 29.09 -9.66
C LYS A 712 3.35 28.23 -10.16
N LYS A 713 4.23 27.77 -9.27
CA LYS A 713 5.33 26.85 -9.65
C LYS A 713 4.80 25.53 -10.21
N MET A 714 3.77 24.94 -9.60
CA MET A 714 3.14 23.72 -10.10
C MET A 714 2.43 23.93 -11.45
N ILE A 715 1.76 25.07 -11.65
CA ILE A 715 1.16 25.42 -12.95
C ILE A 715 2.24 25.57 -14.02
N LYS A 716 3.37 26.26 -13.71
CA LYS A 716 4.50 26.40 -14.64
C LYS A 716 5.09 25.06 -15.08
N GLN A 717 5.10 24.06 -14.20
CA GLN A 717 5.56 22.70 -14.53
C GLN A 717 4.67 22.00 -15.57
N MET A 718 3.45 22.50 -15.82
CA MET A 718 2.57 22.00 -16.88
C MET A 718 2.97 22.54 -18.27
N LYS A 719 3.90 23.50 -18.34
CA LYS A 719 4.43 24.01 -19.63
C LYS A 719 5.18 22.88 -20.33
N GLY A 720 4.83 22.59 -21.58
CA GLY A 720 5.44 21.52 -22.38
C GLY A 720 4.75 20.16 -22.25
N VAL A 721 3.80 19.98 -21.33
CA VAL A 721 2.99 18.75 -21.25
C VAL A 721 2.06 18.68 -22.48
N PRO A 722 2.02 17.54 -23.21
CA PRO A 722 1.22 17.42 -24.44
C PRO A 722 -0.25 17.79 -24.25
N GLY A 723 -0.77 18.68 -25.10
CA GLY A 723 -2.16 19.13 -25.08
C GLY A 723 -2.48 20.28 -24.13
N VAL A 724 -1.53 20.77 -23.32
CA VAL A 724 -1.73 21.99 -22.52
C VAL A 724 -1.90 23.21 -23.42
N LYS A 725 -2.98 23.96 -23.24
CA LYS A 725 -3.28 25.18 -24.00
C LYS A 725 -2.55 26.39 -23.40
N ALA A 726 -1.85 27.16 -24.24
CA ALA A 726 -1.06 28.31 -23.80
C ALA A 726 -1.91 29.40 -23.12
N GLU A 727 -3.12 29.65 -23.63
CA GLU A 727 -4.08 30.61 -23.04
C GLU A 727 -4.49 30.22 -21.60
N LEU A 728 -4.88 28.96 -21.39
CA LEU A 728 -5.30 28.45 -20.09
C LEU A 728 -4.12 28.36 -19.11
N LEU A 729 -2.93 28.05 -19.62
CA LEU A 729 -1.71 28.08 -18.82
C LEU A 729 -1.42 29.50 -18.32
N ALA A 730 -1.55 30.53 -19.18
CA ALA A 730 -1.34 31.91 -18.79
C ALA A 730 -2.37 32.37 -17.74
N GLU A 731 -3.65 32.03 -17.91
CA GLU A 731 -4.70 32.31 -16.94
C GLU A 731 -4.48 31.59 -15.61
N GLY A 732 -4.04 30.32 -15.64
CA GLY A 732 -3.79 29.51 -14.46
C GLY A 732 -2.64 30.01 -13.57
N LEU A 733 -1.75 30.86 -14.09
CA LEU A 733 -0.75 31.55 -13.27
C LEU A 733 -1.36 32.59 -12.33
N SER A 734 -2.61 32.98 -12.54
CA SER A 734 -3.35 33.91 -11.70
C SER A 734 -4.59 33.22 -11.10
N PRO A 735 -4.46 32.55 -9.94
CA PRO A 735 -5.58 31.90 -9.29
C PRO A 735 -6.67 32.93 -8.94
N ARG A 736 -7.93 32.58 -9.20
CA ARG A 736 -9.12 33.39 -8.87
C ARG A 736 -10.00 32.74 -7.81
N HIS A 737 -9.76 31.47 -7.52
CA HIS A 737 -10.55 30.68 -6.58
C HIS A 737 -9.61 29.95 -5.63
N CYS A 738 -9.95 29.90 -4.35
CA CYS A 738 -9.26 29.13 -3.33
C CYS A 738 -10.24 28.12 -2.73
N ALA A 739 -10.00 26.84 -3.00
CA ALA A 739 -10.70 25.73 -2.36
C ALA A 739 -9.97 25.36 -1.07
N LEU A 740 -10.52 25.81 0.07
CA LEU A 740 -10.08 25.42 1.40
C LEU A 740 -10.72 24.07 1.75
N SER A 741 -10.25 23.03 1.07
CA SER A 741 -10.84 21.68 1.14
C SER A 741 -9.85 20.56 0.85
N LEU A 742 -8.55 20.85 0.91
CA LEU A 742 -7.51 19.92 0.47
C LEU A 742 -7.37 18.72 1.42
N VAL A 743 -6.95 18.97 2.66
CA VAL A 743 -6.79 17.98 3.73
C VAL A 743 -7.22 18.59 5.05
N GLY A 744 -7.54 17.74 6.02
CA GLY A 744 -7.73 18.18 7.40
C GLY A 744 -9.03 18.96 7.58
N GLU A 745 -9.07 19.83 8.59
CA GLU A 745 -10.21 20.67 8.95
C GLU A 745 -9.80 22.16 8.93
N PRO A 746 -10.06 22.89 7.82
CA PRO A 746 -9.64 24.28 7.66
C PRO A 746 -10.14 25.23 8.75
N ILE A 747 -11.37 25.02 9.24
CA ILE A 747 -11.99 25.92 10.23
C ILE A 747 -11.32 25.85 11.61
N MET A 748 -10.52 24.81 11.83
CA MET A 748 -9.72 24.62 13.05
C MET A 748 -8.59 25.65 13.17
N TYR A 749 -8.16 26.24 12.05
CA TYR A 749 -7.12 27.26 12.04
C TYR A 749 -7.57 28.53 12.80
N PRO A 750 -6.87 28.94 13.87
CA PRO A 750 -7.36 30.03 14.74
C PRO A 750 -7.60 31.35 14.01
N GLU A 751 -6.80 31.67 13.00
CA GLU A 751 -6.89 32.92 12.23
C GLU A 751 -7.57 32.74 10.86
N ILE A 752 -8.52 31.80 10.75
CA ILE A 752 -9.23 31.52 9.49
C ILE A 752 -9.91 32.76 8.89
N ASN A 753 -10.45 33.66 9.72
CA ASN A 753 -11.06 34.91 9.25
C ASN A 753 -10.02 35.85 8.60
N ASN A 754 -8.84 36.00 9.20
CA ASN A 754 -7.77 36.84 8.64
C ASN A 754 -7.26 36.27 7.31
N LEU A 755 -7.17 34.93 7.22
CA LEU A 755 -6.79 34.22 6.00
C LEU A 755 -7.81 34.45 4.88
N VAL A 756 -9.11 34.35 5.18
CA VAL A 756 -10.17 34.59 4.19
C VAL A 756 -10.21 36.05 3.75
N ASP A 757 -10.12 37.00 4.68
CA ASP A 757 -10.11 38.44 4.36
C ASP A 757 -8.96 38.80 3.41
N GLU A 758 -7.78 38.22 3.62
CA GLU A 758 -6.62 38.44 2.74
C GLU A 758 -6.83 37.84 1.34
N LEU A 759 -7.43 36.65 1.24
CA LEU A 759 -7.78 36.06 -0.06
C LEU A 759 -8.77 36.96 -0.81
N HIS A 760 -9.79 37.49 -0.13
CA HIS A 760 -10.76 38.40 -0.76
C HIS A 760 -10.14 39.73 -1.16
N ARG A 761 -9.23 40.29 -0.36
CA ARG A 761 -8.46 41.51 -0.70
C ARG A 761 -7.66 41.34 -2.00
N ARG A 762 -7.26 40.11 -2.32
CA ARG A 762 -6.56 39.76 -3.56
C ARG A 762 -7.49 39.34 -4.70
N HIS A 763 -8.81 39.54 -4.57
CA HIS A 763 -9.83 39.09 -5.52
C HIS A 763 -9.79 37.58 -5.80
N ILE A 764 -9.53 36.78 -4.76
CA ILE A 764 -9.59 35.32 -4.78
C ILE A 764 -10.82 34.87 -3.99
N SER A 765 -11.78 34.24 -4.65
CA SER A 765 -13.01 33.75 -4.01
C SER A 765 -12.72 32.52 -3.14
N THR A 766 -13.49 32.32 -2.06
CA THR A 766 -13.21 31.28 -1.06
C THR A 766 -14.32 30.25 -0.92
N PHE A 767 -13.94 28.98 -0.99
CA PHE A 767 -14.82 27.83 -0.83
C PHE A 767 -14.30 26.99 0.34
N LEU A 768 -14.92 27.12 1.50
CA LEU A 768 -14.48 26.44 2.73
C LEU A 768 -15.36 25.23 3.01
N VAL A 769 -14.72 24.08 3.21
CA VAL A 769 -15.38 22.83 3.57
C VAL A 769 -15.05 22.46 5.02
N THR A 770 -16.08 22.15 5.80
CA THR A 770 -15.95 21.70 7.19
C THR A 770 -16.76 20.43 7.45
N ASN A 771 -16.34 19.66 8.45
CA ASN A 771 -16.97 18.41 8.90
C ASN A 771 -18.05 18.59 9.99
N ALA A 772 -18.48 19.83 10.26
CA ALA A 772 -19.50 20.17 11.25
C ALA A 772 -19.19 19.76 12.71
N GLN A 773 -17.91 19.73 13.10
CA GLN A 773 -17.52 19.51 14.50
C GLN A 773 -17.17 20.79 15.27
N PHE A 774 -17.26 21.97 14.65
CA PHE A 774 -16.87 23.27 15.25
C PHE A 774 -17.96 24.35 15.06
N PRO A 775 -19.16 24.17 15.65
CA PRO A 775 -20.29 25.11 15.48
C PRO A 775 -19.93 26.55 15.88
N GLU A 776 -19.16 26.74 16.94
CA GLU A 776 -18.71 28.06 17.40
C GLU A 776 -17.85 28.78 16.36
N LYS A 777 -17.01 28.04 15.63
CA LYS A 777 -16.17 28.58 14.56
C LYS A 777 -17.01 28.90 13.32
N ILE A 778 -18.01 28.08 13.02
CA ILE A 778 -18.97 28.37 11.94
C ILE A 778 -19.71 29.67 12.25
N MET A 779 -20.25 29.85 13.45
CA MET A 779 -20.94 31.08 13.85
C MET A 779 -20.03 32.31 13.71
N ALA A 780 -18.78 32.23 14.19
CA ALA A 780 -17.80 33.31 14.14
C ALA A 780 -17.17 33.58 12.75
N LEU A 781 -17.41 32.71 11.76
CA LEU A 781 -16.84 32.85 10.43
C LEU A 781 -17.42 34.09 9.71
N LYS A 782 -16.53 34.95 9.20
CA LYS A 782 -16.89 36.10 8.36
C LYS A 782 -17.51 35.65 7.02
N PRO A 783 -18.18 36.56 6.28
CA PRO A 783 -18.74 36.25 4.98
C PRO A 783 -17.70 35.61 4.05
N ILE A 784 -18.00 34.42 3.53
CA ILE A 784 -17.20 33.72 2.52
C ILE A 784 -18.00 33.53 1.23
N THR A 785 -17.33 33.20 0.11
CA THR A 785 -18.04 33.07 -1.17
C THR A 785 -19.05 31.92 -1.15
N GLN A 786 -18.64 30.77 -0.61
CA GLN A 786 -19.56 29.64 -0.40
C GLN A 786 -19.06 28.74 0.74
N LEU A 787 -19.93 28.45 1.70
CA LEU A 787 -19.64 27.60 2.87
C LEU A 787 -20.25 26.22 2.70
N TYR A 788 -19.41 25.21 2.87
CA TYR A 788 -19.77 23.81 2.76
C TYR A 788 -19.70 23.11 4.10
N VAL A 789 -20.76 22.37 4.41
CA VAL A 789 -20.76 21.37 5.47
C VAL A 789 -20.85 20.00 4.82
N SER A 790 -19.92 19.10 5.16
CA SER A 790 -20.00 17.70 4.74
C SER A 790 -21.04 17.00 5.63
N VAL A 791 -22.07 16.45 5.00
CA VAL A 791 -23.20 15.75 5.64
C VAL A 791 -23.21 14.34 5.06
N ASP A 792 -22.22 13.55 5.45
CA ASP A 792 -21.97 12.23 4.86
C ASP A 792 -22.82 11.11 5.51
N ALA A 793 -23.61 11.46 6.52
CA ALA A 793 -24.48 10.56 7.25
C ALA A 793 -25.70 11.30 7.82
N ALA A 794 -26.85 10.63 7.86
CA ALA A 794 -28.11 11.25 8.25
C ALA A 794 -28.55 10.96 9.70
N THR A 795 -27.92 10.01 10.37
CA THR A 795 -28.26 9.56 11.73
C THR A 795 -27.04 9.54 12.64
N LYS A 796 -27.25 9.53 13.96
CA LYS A 796 -26.15 9.49 14.95
C LYS A 796 -25.25 8.27 14.77
N ASP A 797 -25.83 7.10 14.50
CA ASP A 797 -25.10 5.85 14.35
C ASP A 797 -24.36 5.79 13.02
N SER A 798 -24.99 6.22 11.92
CA SER A 798 -24.32 6.29 10.60
C SER A 798 -23.17 7.30 10.62
N LEU A 799 -23.33 8.47 11.26
CA LEU A 799 -22.26 9.47 11.39
C LEU A 799 -21.07 8.91 12.18
N LYS A 800 -21.36 8.16 13.25
CA LYS A 800 -20.35 7.48 14.06
C LYS A 800 -19.59 6.42 13.27
N ALA A 801 -20.29 5.64 12.44
CA ALA A 801 -19.72 4.57 11.62
C ALA A 801 -18.87 5.10 10.46
N ILE A 802 -19.39 6.12 9.75
CA ILE A 802 -18.82 6.69 8.54
C ILE A 802 -17.74 7.72 8.86
N ASP A 803 -18.06 8.76 9.64
CA ASP A 803 -17.16 9.90 9.85
C ASP A 803 -16.17 9.70 11.00
N ARG A 804 -16.52 8.82 11.94
CA ARG A 804 -15.68 8.47 13.11
C ARG A 804 -15.14 9.73 13.82
N PRO A 805 -16.03 10.62 14.30
CA PRO A 805 -15.62 11.87 14.97
C PRO A 805 -14.92 11.59 16.30
N LEU A 806 -13.98 12.44 16.68
CA LEU A 806 -13.23 12.32 17.94
C LEU A 806 -14.00 12.81 19.17
N PHE A 807 -14.94 13.74 18.98
CA PHE A 807 -15.76 14.29 20.06
C PHE A 807 -16.78 13.25 20.57
N SER A 808 -17.08 13.28 21.87
CA SER A 808 -18.11 12.42 22.46
C SER A 808 -19.53 12.96 22.21
N ASP A 809 -19.67 14.28 22.13
CA ASP A 809 -20.87 15.06 21.82
C ASP A 809 -20.98 15.39 20.31
N PHE A 810 -20.40 14.53 19.46
CA PHE A 810 -20.24 14.78 18.03
C PHE A 810 -21.56 15.04 17.28
N TRP A 811 -22.65 14.40 17.71
CA TRP A 811 -23.96 14.52 17.06
C TRP A 811 -24.62 15.86 17.37
N GLU A 812 -24.52 16.28 18.62
CA GLU A 812 -25.04 17.54 19.10
C GLU A 812 -24.29 18.71 18.43
N ARG A 813 -22.95 18.61 18.35
CA ARG A 813 -22.10 19.57 17.61
C ARG A 813 -22.41 19.61 16.12
N PHE A 814 -22.71 18.45 15.53
CA PHE A 814 -23.13 18.34 14.14
C PHE A 814 -24.44 19.10 13.91
N LEU A 815 -25.48 18.83 14.70
CA LEU A 815 -26.76 19.53 14.59
C LEU A 815 -26.65 21.04 14.83
N ASP A 816 -25.83 21.46 15.79
CA ASP A 816 -25.59 22.88 16.06
C ASP A 816 -24.82 23.56 14.93
N SER A 817 -23.93 22.83 14.24
CA SER A 817 -23.26 23.32 13.04
C SER A 817 -24.25 23.53 11.88
N LEU A 818 -25.24 22.64 11.72
CA LEU A 818 -26.31 22.80 10.73
C LEU A 818 -27.18 24.03 11.04
N LYS A 819 -27.54 24.24 12.31
CA LYS A 819 -28.26 25.45 12.74
C LYS A 819 -27.43 26.72 12.51
N ALA A 820 -26.14 26.68 12.83
CA ALA A 820 -25.23 27.79 12.58
C ALA A 820 -25.11 28.12 11.09
N LEU A 821 -25.22 27.11 10.22
CA LEU A 821 -25.25 27.30 8.77
C LEU A 821 -26.50 28.05 8.32
N LYS A 822 -27.67 27.76 8.89
CA LYS A 822 -28.94 28.42 8.58
C LYS A 822 -28.91 29.93 8.80
N GLU A 823 -28.19 30.37 9.83
CA GLU A 823 -28.06 31.79 10.19
C GLU A 823 -27.10 32.55 9.24
N LYS A 824 -26.36 31.84 8.38
CA LYS A 824 -25.49 32.49 7.39
C LYS A 824 -26.30 33.09 6.24
N GLN A 825 -25.96 34.33 5.92
CA GLN A 825 -26.57 35.08 4.81
C GLN A 825 -25.92 34.77 3.46
N GLN A 826 -24.70 34.19 3.47
CA GLN A 826 -23.97 33.80 2.27
C GLN A 826 -24.44 32.44 1.75
N ARG A 827 -23.92 32.01 0.60
CA ARG A 827 -24.26 30.72 0.00
C ARG A 827 -23.80 29.57 0.89
N THR A 828 -24.73 28.70 1.24
CA THR A 828 -24.50 27.53 2.09
C THR A 828 -24.79 26.24 1.33
N VAL A 829 -23.97 25.22 1.54
CA VAL A 829 -24.03 23.96 0.82
C VAL A 829 -23.93 22.80 1.78
N TYR A 830 -24.87 21.87 1.69
CA TYR A 830 -24.66 20.51 2.20
C TYR A 830 -24.00 19.68 1.12
N ARG A 831 -22.89 19.02 1.43
CA ARG A 831 -22.24 18.09 0.52
C ARG A 831 -22.37 16.68 1.07
N LEU A 832 -23.08 15.84 0.35
CA LEU A 832 -23.37 14.46 0.70
C LEU A 832 -22.46 13.57 -0.14
N THR A 833 -21.57 12.83 0.50
CA THR A 833 -20.80 11.77 -0.16
C THR A 833 -21.60 10.48 -0.11
N LEU A 834 -22.18 10.09 -1.24
CA LEU A 834 -23.03 8.91 -1.36
C LEU A 834 -22.16 7.65 -1.47
N VAL A 835 -22.40 6.70 -0.58
CA VAL A 835 -21.71 5.41 -0.48
C VAL A 835 -22.77 4.32 -0.57
N LYS A 836 -22.70 3.52 -1.64
CA LYS A 836 -23.68 2.47 -1.90
C LYS A 836 -23.63 1.40 -0.80
N GLY A 837 -24.79 1.06 -0.25
CA GLY A 837 -24.95 0.11 0.86
C GLY A 837 -24.67 0.68 2.25
N TRP A 838 -24.36 1.98 2.38
CA TRP A 838 -24.09 2.62 3.67
C TRP A 838 -25.07 3.73 4.00
N ASN A 839 -25.31 4.66 3.07
CA ASN A 839 -26.14 5.85 3.32
C ASN A 839 -27.13 6.17 2.19
N THR A 840 -27.32 5.26 1.24
CA THR A 840 -28.23 5.43 0.10
C THR A 840 -29.71 5.29 0.46
N GLU A 841 -30.03 4.66 1.60
CA GLU A 841 -31.41 4.36 2.01
C GLU A 841 -31.99 5.41 2.97
N ASP A 842 -31.13 6.27 3.53
CA ASP A 842 -31.47 7.22 4.60
C ASP A 842 -32.21 8.49 4.13
N ILE A 843 -33.00 8.41 3.06
CA ILE A 843 -33.64 9.57 2.41
C ILE A 843 -34.48 10.38 3.41
N ASP A 844 -35.25 9.71 4.25
CA ASP A 844 -36.13 10.35 5.24
C ASP A 844 -35.34 11.07 6.34
N ALA A 845 -34.23 10.47 6.77
CA ALA A 845 -33.34 11.06 7.75
C ALA A 845 -32.62 12.29 7.18
N TYR A 846 -32.13 12.22 5.93
CA TYR A 846 -31.53 13.38 5.27
C TYR A 846 -32.54 14.52 5.09
N SER A 847 -33.76 14.21 4.66
CA SER A 847 -34.82 15.21 4.54
C SER A 847 -35.06 15.96 5.86
N SER A 848 -34.99 15.25 6.99
CA SER A 848 -35.13 15.87 8.32
C SER A 848 -33.99 16.84 8.65
N LEU A 849 -32.75 16.56 8.20
CA LEU A 849 -31.60 17.45 8.38
C LEU A 849 -31.68 18.73 7.50
N PHE A 850 -32.41 18.67 6.38
CA PHE A 850 -32.63 19.83 5.51
C PHE A 850 -33.48 20.87 6.21
N ASP A 851 -34.48 20.44 7.00
CA ASP A 851 -35.30 21.35 7.80
C ASP A 851 -34.51 22.04 8.92
N VAL A 852 -33.48 21.36 9.46
CA VAL A 852 -32.63 21.88 10.53
C VAL A 852 -31.78 23.05 10.05
N GLY A 853 -30.96 22.85 9.01
CA GLY A 853 -30.00 23.88 8.57
C GLY A 853 -30.41 24.64 7.31
N ASN A 854 -31.44 24.21 6.59
CA ASN A 854 -32.03 24.89 5.43
C ASN A 854 -30.99 25.49 4.46
N PRO A 855 -30.06 24.69 3.90
CA PRO A 855 -28.97 25.19 3.05
C PRO A 855 -29.48 25.79 1.74
N ASP A 856 -28.68 26.62 1.07
CA ASP A 856 -29.03 27.11 -0.27
C ASP A 856 -28.94 26.01 -1.35
N PHE A 857 -27.98 25.09 -1.19
CA PHE A 857 -27.69 24.00 -2.12
C PHE A 857 -27.42 22.67 -1.41
N ILE A 858 -27.70 21.58 -2.12
CA ILE A 858 -27.32 20.22 -1.70
C ILE A 858 -26.56 19.59 -2.87
N GLU A 859 -25.26 19.38 -2.67
CA GLU A 859 -24.40 18.63 -3.59
C GLU A 859 -24.42 17.15 -3.22
N ILE A 860 -24.90 16.32 -4.12
CA ILE A 860 -24.93 14.87 -3.94
C ILE A 860 -23.87 14.29 -4.86
N LYS A 861 -22.85 13.66 -4.28
CA LYS A 861 -21.69 13.19 -5.02
C LYS A 861 -21.38 11.73 -4.68
N GLY A 862 -21.21 10.90 -5.70
CA GLY A 862 -20.74 9.54 -5.50
C GLY A 862 -19.34 9.50 -4.90
N VAL A 863 -19.12 8.61 -3.92
CA VAL A 863 -17.79 8.36 -3.35
C VAL A 863 -16.82 7.95 -4.45
N THR A 864 -15.57 8.41 -4.36
CA THR A 864 -14.50 7.94 -5.24
C THR A 864 -13.64 6.98 -4.45
N TYR A 865 -13.44 5.77 -4.96
CA TYR A 865 -12.58 4.79 -4.33
C TYR A 865 -11.13 5.29 -4.31
N CYS A 866 -10.50 5.23 -3.14
CA CYS A 866 -9.13 5.73 -2.91
C CYS A 866 -8.16 4.61 -2.50
N GLY A 867 -8.50 3.34 -2.79
CA GLY A 867 -7.74 2.18 -2.36
C GLY A 867 -8.19 1.60 -1.01
N SER A 868 -7.81 0.34 -0.76
CA SER A 868 -8.11 -0.38 0.48
C SER A 868 -7.14 0.02 1.59
N SER A 869 -7.64 0.11 2.83
CA SER A 869 -6.80 0.31 4.02
C SER A 869 -7.24 -0.60 5.14
N ALA A 870 -6.33 -0.93 6.06
CA ALA A 870 -6.58 -1.85 7.18
C ALA A 870 -7.81 -1.50 8.06
N THR A 871 -8.37 -0.31 7.90
CA THR A 871 -9.47 0.26 8.70
C THR A 871 -10.70 0.69 7.90
N SER A 872 -10.61 0.71 6.56
CA SER A 872 -11.73 1.06 5.69
C SER A 872 -12.23 -0.22 5.01
N LYS A 873 -13.51 -0.53 5.22
CA LYS A 873 -14.19 -1.67 4.60
C LYS A 873 -14.76 -1.33 3.21
N LEU A 874 -14.48 -0.13 2.69
CA LEU A 874 -15.01 0.30 1.39
C LEU A 874 -14.34 -0.50 0.28
N THR A 875 -15.14 -0.97 -0.66
CA THR A 875 -14.73 -1.62 -1.91
C THR A 875 -15.22 -0.81 -3.11
N MET A 876 -14.83 -1.21 -4.33
CA MET A 876 -15.33 -0.60 -5.56
C MET A 876 -16.85 -0.74 -5.71
N GLU A 877 -17.47 -1.79 -5.16
CA GLU A 877 -18.92 -2.00 -5.18
C GLU A 877 -19.70 -0.90 -4.44
N ASN A 878 -19.05 -0.26 -3.46
CA ASN A 878 -19.64 0.86 -2.73
C ASN A 878 -19.64 2.17 -3.53
N VAL A 879 -18.97 2.23 -4.69
CA VAL A 879 -18.95 3.40 -5.57
C VAL A 879 -20.26 3.43 -6.38
N PRO A 880 -21.14 4.42 -6.17
CA PRO A 880 -22.39 4.49 -6.92
C PRO A 880 -22.15 4.95 -8.36
N TRP A 881 -22.94 4.43 -9.28
CA TRP A 881 -23.02 4.95 -10.63
C TRP A 881 -23.74 6.29 -10.64
N HIS A 882 -23.52 7.08 -11.70
CA HIS A 882 -24.21 8.36 -11.85
C HIS A 882 -25.74 8.21 -11.86
N LYS A 883 -26.24 7.08 -12.39
CA LYS A 883 -27.67 6.75 -12.34
C LYS A 883 -28.17 6.61 -10.90
N ASP A 884 -27.42 5.94 -10.03
CA ASP A 884 -27.78 5.77 -8.62
C ASP A 884 -27.83 7.12 -7.89
N VAL A 885 -26.83 7.98 -8.14
CA VAL A 885 -26.81 9.36 -7.61
C VAL A 885 -28.00 10.17 -8.11
N LYS A 886 -28.38 10.00 -9.38
CA LYS A 886 -29.53 10.66 -10.01
C LYS A 886 -30.85 10.24 -9.36
N GLU A 887 -31.07 8.94 -9.20
CA GLU A 887 -32.27 8.39 -8.58
C GLU A 887 -32.41 8.83 -7.12
N PHE A 888 -31.31 8.81 -6.36
CA PHE A 888 -31.29 9.33 -5.00
C PHE A 888 -31.62 10.84 -4.95
N SER A 889 -31.05 11.62 -5.87
CA SER A 889 -31.28 13.07 -5.98
C SER A 889 -32.74 13.41 -6.32
N GLU A 890 -33.38 12.64 -7.21
CA GLU A 890 -34.79 12.81 -7.54
C GLU A 890 -35.73 12.37 -6.41
N ALA A 891 -35.36 11.30 -5.68
CA ALA A 891 -36.12 10.84 -4.53
C ALA A 891 -36.09 11.86 -3.39
N ILE A 892 -34.92 12.40 -3.07
CA ILE A 892 -34.78 13.39 -2.00
C ILE A 892 -35.40 14.75 -2.37
N ALA A 893 -35.33 15.16 -3.64
CA ALA A 893 -36.04 16.34 -4.13
C ALA A 893 -37.57 16.18 -3.98
N ARG A 894 -38.13 15.01 -4.34
CA ARG A 894 -39.55 14.71 -4.12
C ARG A 894 -39.95 14.76 -2.64
N LYS A 895 -39.10 14.22 -1.75
CA LYS A 895 -39.34 14.24 -0.30
C LYS A 895 -39.34 15.64 0.29
N SER A 896 -38.58 16.57 -0.32
CA SER A 896 -38.52 17.96 0.11
C SER A 896 -39.82 18.78 -0.10
N ASN A 897 -40.87 18.17 -0.67
CA ASN A 897 -42.18 18.78 -0.90
C ASN A 897 -42.12 20.14 -1.62
N GLY A 898 -41.20 20.28 -2.57
CA GLY A 898 -41.04 21.48 -3.40
C GLY A 898 -40.11 22.55 -2.83
N ALA A 899 -39.45 22.32 -1.69
CA ALA A 899 -38.43 23.23 -1.17
C ALA A 899 -37.15 23.22 -2.04
N TYR A 900 -36.75 22.04 -2.53
CA TYR A 900 -35.59 21.85 -3.39
C TYR A 900 -35.99 21.15 -4.69
N GLU A 901 -35.34 21.54 -5.78
CA GLU A 901 -35.42 20.84 -7.06
C GLU A 901 -34.00 20.56 -7.61
N VAL A 902 -33.91 19.55 -8.47
CA VAL A 902 -32.68 19.25 -9.22
C VAL A 902 -32.37 20.38 -10.20
N ALA A 903 -31.21 21.01 -10.03
CA ALA A 903 -30.80 22.20 -10.78
C ALA A 903 -29.75 21.88 -11.85
N CYS A 904 -28.71 21.12 -11.48
CA CYS A 904 -27.59 20.79 -12.36
C CYS A 904 -27.16 19.32 -12.19
N GLU A 905 -26.51 18.77 -13.19
CA GLU A 905 -25.76 17.50 -13.08
C GLU A 905 -24.38 17.65 -13.71
N HIS A 906 -23.42 16.84 -13.27
CA HIS A 906 -22.14 16.68 -13.95
C HIS A 906 -21.78 15.19 -13.99
N VAL A 907 -22.15 14.56 -15.11
CA VAL A 907 -22.08 13.10 -15.27
C VAL A 907 -20.67 12.57 -15.04
N HIS A 908 -19.64 13.29 -15.51
CA HIS A 908 -18.25 12.84 -15.39
C HIS A 908 -17.77 12.78 -13.92
N SER A 909 -18.25 13.67 -13.06
CA SER A 909 -17.87 13.67 -11.64
C SER A 909 -18.84 12.89 -10.75
N CYS A 910 -19.81 12.18 -11.34
CA CYS A 910 -20.85 11.47 -10.60
C CYS A 910 -21.56 12.37 -9.56
N CYS A 911 -22.01 13.55 -9.98
CA CYS A 911 -22.52 14.57 -9.06
C CYS A 911 -23.77 15.28 -9.58
N VAL A 912 -24.73 15.50 -8.69
CA VAL A 912 -25.99 16.21 -8.95
C VAL A 912 -26.16 17.32 -7.91
N LEU A 913 -26.72 18.45 -8.35
CA LEU A 913 -27.00 19.61 -7.52
C LEU A 913 -28.51 19.77 -7.35
N LEU A 914 -28.95 19.84 -6.09
CA LEU A 914 -30.25 20.40 -5.74
C LEU A 914 -30.06 21.86 -5.30
N ALA A 915 -31.00 22.71 -5.67
CA ALA A 915 -31.03 24.11 -5.27
C ALA A 915 -32.40 24.47 -4.71
N LYS A 916 -32.45 25.43 -3.79
CA LYS A 916 -33.72 26.01 -3.33
C LYS A 916 -34.51 26.58 -4.49
N PHE A 917 -35.73 26.10 -4.64
CA PHE A 917 -36.61 26.48 -5.75
C PHE A 917 -37.00 27.95 -5.69
N ASP A 918 -37.48 28.40 -4.54
CA ASP A 918 -38.00 29.75 -4.30
C ASP A 918 -36.94 30.86 -4.42
N LYS A 919 -35.67 30.49 -4.25
CA LYS A 919 -34.54 31.42 -4.22
C LYS A 919 -33.75 31.45 -5.52
N PHE A 920 -33.39 30.29 -6.06
CA PHE A 920 -32.46 30.20 -7.20
C PHE A 920 -33.14 29.92 -8.55
N LYS A 921 -34.47 29.73 -8.59
CA LYS A 921 -35.23 29.60 -9.84
C LYS A 921 -36.05 30.85 -10.12
N VAL A 922 -35.45 31.80 -10.83
CA VAL A 922 -36.08 33.08 -11.16
C VAL A 922 -36.65 33.01 -12.58
N ASN A 923 -37.96 33.27 -12.72
CA ASN A 923 -38.68 33.22 -14.01
C ASN A 923 -38.50 31.89 -14.78
N GLY A 924 -38.42 30.76 -14.05
CA GLY A 924 -38.21 29.44 -14.63
C GLY A 924 -36.76 29.12 -15.01
N GLN A 925 -35.82 30.05 -14.80
CA GLN A 925 -34.39 29.87 -15.08
C GLN A 925 -33.58 29.74 -13.80
N TRP A 926 -32.67 28.76 -13.77
CA TRP A 926 -31.73 28.57 -12.66
C TRP A 926 -30.67 29.66 -12.61
N HIS A 927 -30.34 30.12 -11.39
CA HIS A 927 -29.33 31.15 -11.11
C HIS A 927 -28.29 30.63 -10.11
N THR A 928 -27.67 29.49 -10.44
CA THR A 928 -26.70 28.83 -9.56
C THR A 928 -25.29 29.39 -9.70
N TRP A 929 -24.96 30.07 -10.79
CA TRP A 929 -23.63 30.65 -10.99
C TRP A 929 -23.39 31.89 -10.12
N ILE A 930 -22.12 32.21 -9.90
CA ILE A 930 -21.68 33.26 -8.97
C ILE A 930 -21.11 34.44 -9.76
N ASP A 931 -21.58 35.66 -9.48
CA ASP A 931 -20.90 36.89 -9.88
C ASP A 931 -19.74 37.17 -8.91
N TYR A 932 -18.55 36.68 -9.25
CA TYR A 932 -17.37 36.82 -8.40
C TYR A 932 -16.96 38.27 -8.18
N GLU A 933 -17.06 39.12 -9.20
CA GLU A 933 -16.69 40.54 -9.08
C GLU A 933 -17.66 41.28 -8.17
N LYS A 934 -18.96 41.02 -8.31
CA LYS A 934 -19.98 41.59 -7.42
C LYS A 934 -19.81 41.10 -5.98
N PHE A 935 -19.52 39.81 -5.77
CA PHE A 935 -19.20 39.29 -4.44
C PHE A 935 -18.00 40.01 -3.81
N HIS A 936 -16.89 40.17 -4.54
CA HIS A 936 -15.71 40.86 -4.04
C HIS A 936 -16.01 42.32 -3.67
N ASN A 937 -16.80 43.03 -4.49
CA ASN A 937 -17.22 44.39 -4.19
C ASN A 937 -18.08 44.47 -2.92
N LEU A 938 -19.01 43.53 -2.72
CA LEU A 938 -19.87 43.48 -1.53
C LEU A 938 -19.08 43.18 -0.25
N VAL A 939 -18.07 42.31 -0.31
CA VAL A 939 -17.20 42.05 0.83
C VAL A 939 -16.35 43.28 1.17
N LEU A 940 -15.84 43.99 0.15
CA LEU A 940 -15.03 45.19 0.35
C LEU A 940 -15.82 46.38 0.91
N THR A 941 -17.11 46.51 0.58
CA THR A 941 -17.96 47.59 1.12
C THR A 941 -18.29 47.35 2.60
N GLY A 942 -18.30 46.10 3.05
CA GLY A 942 -18.65 45.71 4.42
C GLY A 942 -20.15 45.83 4.74
N GLU A 943 -20.98 46.17 3.75
CA GLU A 943 -22.43 46.27 3.89
C GLU A 943 -23.05 44.86 4.00
N PRO A 944 -24.13 44.67 4.77
CA PRO A 944 -24.83 43.39 4.82
C PRO A 944 -25.35 42.98 3.44
N PHE A 945 -25.04 41.76 3.01
CA PHE A 945 -25.50 41.19 1.74
C PHE A 945 -25.89 39.72 1.90
N THR A 946 -26.67 39.23 0.95
CA THR A 946 -27.20 37.87 0.88
C THR A 946 -26.75 37.16 -0.39
N SER A 947 -26.95 35.85 -0.48
CA SER A 947 -26.63 35.09 -1.69
C SER A 947 -27.41 35.49 -2.94
N ASN A 948 -28.53 36.22 -2.81
CA ASN A 948 -29.28 36.76 -3.95
C ASN A 948 -28.54 37.91 -4.64
N ASP A 949 -27.64 38.59 -3.93
CA ASP A 949 -26.98 39.80 -4.43
C ASP A 949 -25.92 39.47 -5.49
N TYR A 950 -25.44 38.24 -5.58
CA TYR A 950 -24.33 37.88 -6.48
C TYR A 950 -24.59 36.56 -7.24
N MET A 951 -25.85 36.25 -7.52
CA MET A 951 -26.23 35.13 -8.38
C MET A 951 -26.35 35.54 -9.85
N VAL A 952 -25.95 34.65 -10.76
CA VAL A 952 -26.10 34.83 -12.22
C VAL A 952 -26.74 33.60 -12.86
N PRO A 953 -27.37 33.75 -14.04
CA PRO A 953 -28.04 32.64 -14.71
C PRO A 953 -27.12 31.45 -14.97
N THR A 954 -27.60 30.25 -14.67
CA THR A 954 -26.95 28.99 -14.99
C THR A 954 -26.97 28.77 -16.51
N PRO A 955 -25.84 28.42 -17.15
CA PRO A 955 -25.81 28.10 -18.56
C PRO A 955 -26.69 26.88 -18.90
N SER A 956 -27.30 26.88 -20.08
CA SER A 956 -28.23 25.82 -20.51
C SER A 956 -27.61 24.42 -20.51
N TRP A 957 -26.33 24.29 -20.87
CA TRP A 957 -25.60 23.02 -20.89
C TRP A 957 -25.30 22.45 -19.50
N ALA A 958 -25.37 23.29 -18.46
CA ALA A 958 -25.13 22.90 -17.07
C ALA A 958 -26.41 22.50 -16.32
N VAL A 959 -27.58 22.82 -16.88
CA VAL A 959 -28.87 22.50 -16.27
C VAL A 959 -29.10 20.98 -16.30
N TYR A 960 -29.76 20.48 -15.27
CA TYR A 960 -30.14 19.07 -15.17
C TYR A 960 -30.96 18.62 -16.39
N GLY A 961 -30.60 17.48 -16.98
CA GLY A 961 -31.23 16.93 -18.18
C GLY A 961 -30.71 17.49 -19.50
N ALA A 962 -29.72 18.39 -19.49
CA ALA A 962 -29.07 18.88 -20.71
C ALA A 962 -28.33 17.74 -21.45
N GLU A 963 -28.27 17.81 -22.78
CA GLU A 963 -27.62 16.79 -23.62
C GLU A 963 -26.13 16.64 -23.27
N GLU A 964 -25.49 17.73 -22.89
CA GLU A 964 -24.08 17.77 -22.50
C GLU A 964 -23.82 17.11 -21.13
N GLY A 965 -24.85 16.85 -20.33
CA GLY A 965 -24.74 16.25 -19.00
C GLY A 965 -23.85 17.06 -18.05
N GLY A 966 -23.89 18.39 -18.17
CA GLY A 966 -23.06 19.32 -17.41
C GLY A 966 -21.67 19.57 -17.97
N PHE A 967 -21.28 18.93 -19.08
CA PHE A 967 -19.95 19.13 -19.65
C PHE A 967 -19.94 20.42 -20.49
N ASP A 968 -18.94 21.29 -20.29
CA ASP A 968 -18.86 22.54 -21.06
C ASP A 968 -18.65 22.23 -22.56
N PRO A 969 -19.56 22.66 -23.46
CA PRO A 969 -19.45 22.39 -24.89
C PRO A 969 -18.24 23.04 -25.57
N LYS A 970 -17.60 24.04 -24.93
CA LYS A 970 -16.34 24.62 -25.42
C LYS A 970 -15.11 23.75 -25.17
N GLN A 971 -15.27 22.68 -24.40
CA GLN A 971 -14.19 21.78 -24.01
C GLN A 971 -14.33 20.43 -24.71
N SER A 972 -13.22 19.71 -24.86
CA SER A 972 -13.22 18.43 -25.55
C SER A 972 -13.26 17.30 -24.53
N ARG A 973 -14.36 16.53 -24.50
CA ARG A 973 -14.46 15.38 -23.61
C ARG A 973 -13.50 14.30 -24.07
N TYR A 974 -12.44 14.08 -23.30
CA TYR A 974 -11.56 12.95 -23.53
C TYR A 974 -12.19 11.68 -22.94
N ARG A 975 -12.62 10.76 -23.82
CA ARG A 975 -13.03 9.41 -23.43
C ARG A 975 -11.90 8.48 -23.85
N LYS A 976 -11.32 7.73 -22.90
CA LYS A 976 -10.50 6.57 -23.27
C LYS A 976 -11.48 5.56 -23.88
N GLU A 977 -11.34 5.27 -25.17
CA GLU A 977 -12.09 4.17 -25.80
C GLU A 977 -11.61 2.87 -25.15
N ARG A 978 -12.39 2.34 -24.22
CA ARG A 978 -12.19 0.99 -23.73
C ARG A 978 -12.78 0.06 -24.77
N HIS A 979 -11.94 -0.53 -25.61
CA HIS A 979 -12.35 -1.67 -26.43
C HIS A 979 -12.52 -2.90 -25.53
N HIS A 980 -13.61 -2.93 -24.75
CA HIS A 980 -14.10 -4.20 -24.23
C HIS A 980 -14.54 -5.01 -25.45
N LYS A 981 -13.88 -6.15 -25.71
CA LYS A 981 -14.43 -7.13 -26.66
C LYS A 981 -15.80 -7.54 -26.12
N SER A 982 -16.86 -7.11 -26.80
CA SER A 982 -18.18 -7.72 -26.65
C SER A 982 -18.01 -9.21 -26.91
N ALA A 983 -18.03 -10.01 -25.86
CA ALA A 983 -18.03 -11.46 -25.96
C ALA A 983 -19.39 -11.90 -26.51
N ARG A 984 -19.35 -12.69 -27.59
CA ARG A 984 -20.46 -13.47 -28.11
C ARG A 984 -19.96 -14.87 -28.36
#